data_AF-H9FHJ4-F1
#
_entry.id   AF-H9FHJ4-F1
#
_cell.length_a   1.000
_cell.length_b   1.000
_cell.length_c   1.000
_cell.angle_alpha   90.00
_cell.angle_beta   90.00
_cell.angle_gamma   90.00
#
_symmetry.space_group_name_H-M   'P 1'
#
loop_
_entity.id
_entity.type
_entity.pdbx_description
1 polymer ?
#
loop_
_entity_poly.entity_id
_entity_poly.type
_entity_poly.pdbx_seq_one_letter_code
_entity_poly.pdbx_strand_id
1 'polypeptide(L)'
;AEGRYSLGTGIRFDEWDELPHGFASLSANMELDDSAAESTGNCTSSKWVPQGDYIASNTDECTATLMYAVNLKQSGTVNFEYYYPDSSIIFEFFVQNDQCQPNADDSRWMKTTEKGWEFHSVELNRGNNVLYWRTTAFSVWSRVSKPVLVRNIAITGVAYTSECFPCKPGTYASKKGSSFCKLCPANSYSNKGETSCHQCDPDKYSEKGSSSCNVRPACTDKDYFYTHTACDANGETQLMYKWAKPKICSEDLEGAVKLPASGVKTSCPPCNPGFFKTSNSTCQPCPYGSYSNGSDCTHCPAGTEPAVGFEYKWWNTLPTNMETTVLSGINFEYKGMTGWEVAGDHIYTAAGASDNDFMILTLVVPGFRPPQSVMADTENKEVARITFVFETLCSVNCELYFMVGVNSRTNTPVETWKGSKGKQSYTYIIEENTTTSFTWAFQRTTFHEASRKYTNDVAKIYSINVTNVMNGVASYCRPCALEASDVGSSCTSCPAGYYIERDSGTCHSCPPNTILKAHQPYGVQACVPCGPGTKNNKIHSLCYNDCIFSRNTPTRTFNYNFSALANTVTLAGGPSFTSKGLKYFHHFTLSLCGNQGRKMSVCTDNVTDLRIPEGESGFSKSITAYVCQAVIIPPEVTGYKAGVSSQPVSLADRLIGVTTDMTLDGITSPAELFHPESLGIPDVIFFYRSNDVTQSCSSGRSTTIRVRCSPQKTVPGSLSLPGTCSD
;
A
#
# COMPACT_ATOMS: atom_id res chain seq x y z
N ALA A 1 3.89 -37.61 -25.58
CA ALA A 1 5.17 -37.77 -26.30
C ALA A 1 6.18 -36.76 -25.73
N GLU A 2 7.46 -36.79 -26.13
CA GLU A 2 8.36 -35.67 -25.85
C GLU A 2 7.84 -34.41 -26.58
N GLY A 3 8.16 -33.24 -26.05
CA GLY A 3 7.68 -31.95 -26.53
C GLY A 3 6.20 -31.69 -26.26
N ARG A 4 5.53 -32.62 -25.55
CA ARG A 4 4.12 -32.49 -25.18
C ARG A 4 3.92 -32.83 -23.70
N TYR A 5 2.90 -32.25 -23.09
CA TYR A 5 2.46 -32.57 -21.74
C TYR A 5 1.02 -33.10 -21.73
N SER A 6 0.64 -33.80 -20.67
CA SER A 6 -0.75 -34.25 -20.48
C SER A 6 -1.09 -34.28 -19.00
N LEU A 7 -2.34 -33.93 -18.71
CA LEU A 7 -2.94 -34.07 -17.37
C LEU A 7 -3.69 -35.41 -17.22
N GLY A 8 -3.66 -36.27 -18.24
CA GLY A 8 -4.38 -37.55 -18.28
C GLY A 8 -5.89 -37.36 -18.46
N THR A 9 -6.60 -37.09 -17.37
CA THR A 9 -8.05 -36.84 -17.33
C THR A 9 -8.36 -35.36 -17.20
N GLY A 10 -7.50 -34.48 -17.74
CA GLY A 10 -7.61 -33.04 -17.56
C GLY A 10 -7.32 -32.22 -18.81
N ILE A 11 -7.86 -31.01 -18.83
CA ILE A 11 -7.64 -29.96 -19.84
C ILE A 11 -6.98 -28.75 -19.18
N ARG A 12 -6.18 -27.99 -19.94
CA ARG A 12 -5.48 -26.79 -19.45
C ARG A 12 -5.56 -25.67 -20.48
N PHE A 13 -5.74 -24.45 -20.00
CA PHE A 13 -5.76 -23.20 -20.76
C PHE A 13 -4.71 -22.24 -20.18
N ASP A 14 -3.63 -22.07 -20.91
CA ASP A 14 -2.46 -21.26 -20.55
C ASP A 14 -1.88 -20.45 -21.74
N GLU A 15 -2.58 -20.46 -22.88
CA GLU A 15 -2.39 -19.57 -24.03
C GLU A 15 -3.67 -18.73 -24.19
N TRP A 16 -3.54 -17.41 -24.18
CA TRP A 16 -4.62 -16.43 -24.28
C TRP A 16 -4.32 -15.39 -25.37
N ASP A 17 -3.75 -15.82 -26.50
CA ASP A 17 -3.59 -14.97 -27.70
C ASP A 17 -4.97 -14.63 -28.30
N GLU A 18 -5.86 -15.62 -28.27
CA GLU A 18 -7.28 -15.51 -28.61
C GLU A 18 -8.11 -16.22 -27.53
N LEU A 19 -9.42 -15.99 -27.50
CA LEU A 19 -10.30 -16.66 -26.53
C LEU A 19 -10.40 -18.16 -26.89
N PRO A 20 -9.96 -19.10 -26.02
CA PRO A 20 -9.95 -20.51 -26.37
C PRO A 20 -11.35 -21.05 -26.68
N HIS A 21 -11.44 -22.02 -27.60
CA HIS A 21 -12.71 -22.62 -27.99
C HIS A 21 -13.46 -23.20 -26.78
N GLY A 22 -14.74 -22.86 -26.65
CA GLY A 22 -15.60 -23.27 -25.53
C GLY A 22 -15.73 -22.21 -24.42
N PHE A 23 -14.87 -21.20 -24.40
CA PHE A 23 -15.09 -20.00 -23.58
C PHE A 23 -16.04 -19.03 -24.27
N ALA A 24 -16.88 -18.38 -23.47
CA ALA A 24 -17.68 -17.24 -23.89
C ALA A 24 -17.51 -16.08 -22.91
N SER A 25 -17.44 -14.85 -23.42
CA SER A 25 -17.48 -13.64 -22.61
C SER A 25 -18.76 -12.88 -22.91
N LEU A 26 -19.59 -12.74 -21.87
CA LEU A 26 -20.86 -12.02 -21.92
C LEU A 26 -20.79 -10.76 -21.06
N SER A 27 -21.54 -9.77 -21.49
CA SER A 27 -21.69 -8.48 -20.82
C SER A 27 -23.16 -8.26 -20.49
N ALA A 28 -23.47 -7.90 -19.26
CA ALA A 28 -24.83 -7.53 -18.89
C ALA A 28 -24.84 -6.13 -18.26
N ASN A 29 -25.91 -5.39 -18.55
CA ASN A 29 -26.34 -4.33 -17.64
C ASN A 29 -26.86 -5.03 -16.38
N MET A 30 -26.52 -4.50 -15.22
CA MET A 30 -27.07 -5.00 -13.97
C MET A 30 -28.59 -4.84 -14.03
N GLU A 31 -29.33 -5.96 -13.92
CA GLU A 31 -30.79 -6.00 -14.03
C GLU A 31 -31.41 -5.12 -12.93
N LEU A 32 -31.74 -3.87 -13.26
CA LEU A 32 -32.69 -3.08 -12.51
C LEU A 32 -34.08 -3.55 -12.94
N ASP A 33 -34.84 -4.01 -11.95
CA ASP A 33 -36.20 -4.51 -12.11
C ASP A 33 -37.05 -3.51 -12.92
N ASP A 34 -37.88 -4.09 -13.79
CA ASP A 34 -38.48 -3.50 -14.98
C ASP A 34 -39.50 -2.40 -14.62
N SER A 35 -39.04 -1.21 -14.23
CA SER A 35 -39.84 0.02 -14.28
C SER A 35 -38.97 1.28 -14.14
N ALA A 36 -38.89 2.01 -15.26
CA ALA A 36 -38.49 3.41 -15.41
C ALA A 36 -37.04 3.71 -15.85
N ALA A 37 -36.99 4.27 -17.06
CA ALA A 37 -36.05 5.27 -17.58
C ALA A 37 -34.72 4.78 -18.20
N GLU A 38 -34.78 4.60 -19.53
CA GLU A 38 -33.95 5.27 -20.54
C GLU A 38 -32.70 6.03 -20.05
N SER A 39 -31.61 5.32 -19.73
CA SER A 39 -30.22 5.72 -20.08
C SER A 39 -29.21 4.60 -19.77
N THR A 40 -29.51 3.34 -20.06
CA THR A 40 -28.54 2.26 -19.83
C THR A 40 -27.37 2.40 -20.80
N GLY A 41 -26.17 2.65 -20.26
CA GLY A 41 -24.94 2.69 -21.04
C GLY A 41 -24.75 1.40 -21.84
N ASN A 42 -24.22 1.50 -23.05
CA ASN A 42 -24.05 0.34 -23.93
C ASN A 42 -22.92 -0.58 -23.39
N CYS A 43 -23.28 -1.65 -22.68
CA CYS A 43 -22.32 -2.62 -22.14
C CYS A 43 -21.80 -3.65 -23.16
N THR A 44 -22.26 -3.62 -24.42
CA THR A 44 -21.92 -4.66 -25.42
C THR A 44 -20.42 -4.80 -25.73
N SER A 45 -19.61 -3.77 -25.45
CA SER A 45 -18.15 -3.81 -25.61
C SER A 45 -17.39 -4.26 -24.35
N SER A 46 -18.07 -4.41 -23.21
CA SER A 46 -17.44 -4.76 -21.93
C SER A 46 -17.24 -6.26 -21.82
N LYS A 47 -16.02 -6.74 -22.02
CA LYS A 47 -15.72 -8.19 -22.09
C LYS A 47 -14.43 -8.52 -21.35
N TRP A 48 -14.24 -9.81 -21.12
CA TRP A 48 -12.95 -10.37 -20.77
C TRP A 48 -12.09 -10.44 -22.04
N VAL A 49 -10.90 -9.84 -22.00
CA VAL A 49 -10.01 -9.65 -23.15
C VAL A 49 -8.74 -10.49 -22.98
N PRO A 50 -8.43 -11.41 -23.91
CA PRO A 50 -7.17 -12.15 -23.93
C PRO A 50 -5.96 -11.23 -24.13
N GLN A 51 -4.85 -11.49 -23.43
CA GLN A 51 -3.62 -10.67 -23.39
C GLN A 51 -2.34 -11.54 -23.55
N GLY A 52 -2.42 -12.63 -24.31
CA GLY A 52 -1.31 -13.55 -24.55
C GLY A 52 -1.10 -14.56 -23.41
N ASP A 53 -0.59 -14.11 -22.27
CA ASP A 53 -0.30 -14.99 -21.12
C ASP A 53 -1.44 -15.08 -20.09
N TYR A 54 -2.44 -14.21 -20.19
CA TYR A 54 -3.59 -14.16 -19.28
C TYR A 54 -4.82 -13.56 -19.96
N ILE A 55 -5.98 -13.66 -19.30
CA ILE A 55 -7.21 -12.95 -19.69
C ILE A 55 -7.54 -11.89 -18.65
N ALA A 56 -7.86 -10.66 -19.10
CA ALA A 56 -8.15 -9.52 -18.25
C ALA A 56 -9.66 -9.22 -18.25
N SER A 57 -10.21 -8.88 -17.08
CA SER A 57 -11.60 -8.45 -16.94
C SER A 57 -11.83 -7.05 -17.49
N ASN A 58 -13.11 -6.67 -17.57
CA ASN A 58 -13.48 -5.28 -17.74
C ASN A 58 -13.13 -4.45 -16.50
N THR A 59 -12.93 -3.15 -16.70
CA THR A 59 -12.74 -2.14 -15.64
C THR A 59 -13.88 -1.14 -15.58
N ASP A 60 -14.86 -1.29 -16.46
CA ASP A 60 -16.02 -0.42 -16.53
C ASP A 60 -17.17 -0.96 -15.68
N GLU A 61 -18.18 -0.12 -15.45
CA GLU A 61 -19.28 -0.41 -14.52
C GLU A 61 -20.30 -1.44 -15.05
N CYS A 62 -19.93 -2.25 -16.04
CA CYS A 62 -20.73 -3.35 -16.53
C CYS A 62 -20.39 -4.63 -15.77
N THR A 63 -21.32 -5.59 -15.75
CA THR A 63 -21.00 -6.94 -15.33
C THR A 63 -20.45 -7.72 -16.53
N ALA A 64 -19.19 -8.15 -16.47
CA ALA A 64 -18.61 -9.05 -17.46
C ALA A 64 -18.45 -10.45 -16.88
N THR A 65 -18.91 -11.45 -17.62
CA THR A 65 -18.87 -12.86 -17.22
C THR A 65 -18.09 -13.65 -18.26
N LEU A 66 -17.00 -14.27 -17.83
CA LEU A 66 -16.31 -15.31 -18.58
C LEU A 66 -16.88 -16.66 -18.13
N MET A 67 -17.29 -17.48 -19.09
CA MET A 67 -17.87 -18.79 -18.79
C MET A 67 -17.25 -19.91 -19.63
N TYR A 68 -17.18 -21.09 -19.04
CA TYR A 68 -16.71 -22.31 -19.69
C TYR A 68 -17.55 -23.51 -19.27
N ALA A 69 -18.11 -24.23 -20.25
CA ALA A 69 -18.91 -25.42 -20.01
C ALA A 69 -18.05 -26.69 -20.18
N VAL A 70 -18.12 -27.60 -19.21
CA VAL A 70 -17.35 -28.84 -19.21
C VAL A 70 -18.18 -30.03 -18.73
N ASN A 71 -18.07 -31.17 -19.43
CA ASN A 71 -18.70 -32.43 -19.00
C ASN A 71 -17.63 -33.35 -18.39
N LEU A 72 -17.76 -33.65 -17.10
CA LEU A 72 -16.85 -34.53 -16.37
C LEU A 72 -17.37 -35.97 -16.34
N LYS A 73 -16.49 -36.93 -16.67
CA LYS A 73 -16.80 -38.37 -16.63
C LYS A 73 -16.64 -38.96 -15.23
N GLN A 74 -15.85 -38.33 -14.39
CA GLN A 74 -15.68 -38.61 -12.96
C GLN A 74 -15.55 -37.28 -12.21
N SER A 75 -15.73 -37.27 -10.90
CA SER A 75 -15.49 -36.06 -10.11
C SER A 75 -14.04 -35.59 -10.30
N GLY A 76 -13.84 -34.28 -10.30
CA GLY A 76 -12.55 -33.66 -10.56
C GLY A 76 -12.45 -32.29 -9.90
N THR A 77 -11.57 -31.45 -10.41
CA THR A 77 -11.30 -30.12 -9.85
C THR A 77 -11.08 -29.10 -10.96
N VAL A 78 -11.42 -27.85 -10.69
CA VAL A 78 -10.95 -26.69 -11.46
C VAL A 78 -9.97 -25.90 -10.63
N ASN A 79 -8.82 -25.61 -11.21
CA ASN A 79 -7.71 -24.89 -10.60
C ASN A 79 -7.33 -23.72 -11.52
N PHE A 80 -7.07 -22.53 -10.97
CA PHE A 80 -6.59 -21.40 -11.76
C PHE A 80 -5.78 -20.41 -10.91
N GLU A 81 -4.97 -19.61 -11.57
CA GLU A 81 -4.27 -18.48 -10.96
C GLU A 81 -5.02 -17.18 -11.28
N TYR A 82 -5.13 -16.28 -10.31
CA TYR A 82 -5.81 -15.00 -10.47
C TYR A 82 -5.05 -13.85 -9.79
N TYR A 83 -5.16 -12.65 -10.35
CA TYR A 83 -4.70 -11.41 -9.75
C TYR A 83 -5.90 -10.47 -9.63
N TYR A 84 -6.27 -10.12 -8.40
CA TYR A 84 -7.42 -9.30 -8.05
C TYR A 84 -6.98 -8.13 -7.13
N PRO A 85 -6.40 -7.06 -7.70
CA PRO A 85 -5.70 -6.02 -6.93
C PRO A 85 -6.57 -4.91 -6.34
N ASP A 86 -7.86 -4.85 -6.66
CA ASP A 86 -8.67 -3.64 -6.45
C ASP A 86 -10.09 -3.98 -6.00
N SER A 87 -10.42 -3.68 -4.74
CA SER A 87 -11.76 -3.94 -4.17
C SER A 87 -12.89 -3.10 -4.78
N SER A 88 -12.58 -2.17 -5.69
CA SER A 88 -13.59 -1.50 -6.52
C SER A 88 -14.19 -2.39 -7.62
N ILE A 89 -13.71 -3.63 -7.78
CA ILE A 89 -14.33 -4.64 -8.66
C ILE A 89 -14.81 -5.81 -7.80
N ILE A 90 -16.10 -6.11 -7.73
CA ILE A 90 -16.54 -7.39 -7.15
C ILE A 90 -16.12 -8.50 -8.11
N PHE A 91 -15.33 -9.46 -7.61
CA PHE A 91 -14.92 -10.65 -8.35
C PHE A 91 -15.52 -11.91 -7.71
N GLU A 92 -16.27 -12.65 -8.52
CA GLU A 92 -16.93 -13.88 -8.12
C GLU A 92 -16.47 -15.05 -8.99
N PHE A 93 -16.29 -16.20 -8.36
CA PHE A 93 -16.16 -17.48 -9.03
C PHE A 93 -17.24 -18.44 -8.52
N PHE A 94 -17.97 -19.07 -9.43
CA PHE A 94 -18.95 -20.08 -9.05
C PHE A 94 -19.16 -21.12 -10.14
N VAL A 95 -19.67 -22.27 -9.71
CA VAL A 95 -19.96 -23.42 -10.57
C VAL A 95 -21.46 -23.69 -10.52
N GLN A 96 -22.07 -23.90 -11.68
CA GLN A 96 -23.46 -24.39 -11.78
C GLN A 96 -23.47 -25.79 -12.41
N ASN A 97 -24.35 -26.65 -11.89
CA ASN A 97 -24.63 -27.96 -12.44
C ASN A 97 -25.88 -27.94 -13.34
N ASP A 98 -26.25 -29.10 -13.88
CA ASP A 98 -27.44 -29.31 -14.73
C ASP A 98 -28.78 -28.86 -14.12
N GLN A 99 -28.86 -28.65 -12.80
CA GLN A 99 -30.06 -28.17 -12.13
C GLN A 99 -30.07 -26.66 -11.88
N CYS A 100 -29.08 -25.91 -12.41
CA CYS A 100 -28.90 -24.47 -12.16
C CYS A 100 -28.79 -24.11 -10.67
N GLN A 101 -28.50 -25.09 -9.81
CA GLN A 101 -28.33 -24.89 -8.38
C GLN A 101 -26.86 -24.60 -8.07
N PRO A 102 -26.53 -23.52 -7.34
CA PRO A 102 -25.18 -23.29 -6.86
C PRO A 102 -24.80 -24.38 -5.84
N ASN A 103 -23.56 -24.88 -5.89
CA ASN A 103 -23.04 -25.73 -4.82
C ASN A 103 -23.05 -24.94 -3.51
N ALA A 104 -23.69 -25.47 -2.46
CA ALA A 104 -24.10 -24.70 -1.28
C ALA A 104 -22.98 -24.30 -0.31
N ASP A 105 -21.77 -24.90 -0.43
CA ASP A 105 -20.73 -24.84 0.60
C ASP A 105 -19.48 -24.01 0.26
N ASP A 106 -19.31 -23.51 -0.97
CA ASP A 106 -18.13 -22.72 -1.34
C ASP A 106 -18.41 -21.21 -1.41
N SER A 107 -17.49 -20.41 -0.86
CA SER A 107 -17.53 -18.94 -0.98
C SER A 107 -17.45 -18.54 -2.45
N ARG A 108 -18.54 -17.98 -2.98
CA ARG A 108 -18.62 -17.40 -4.33
C ARG A 108 -17.67 -16.22 -4.54
N TRP A 109 -17.27 -15.56 -3.45
CA TRP A 109 -16.42 -14.38 -3.49
C TRP A 109 -14.95 -14.76 -3.49
N MET A 110 -14.23 -14.15 -4.43
CA MET A 110 -12.79 -14.28 -4.52
C MET A 110 -12.12 -13.31 -3.55
N LYS A 111 -11.02 -13.74 -2.95
CA LYS A 111 -10.23 -12.90 -2.05
C LYS A 111 -9.42 -11.89 -2.88
N THR A 112 -9.32 -10.65 -2.44
CA THR A 112 -8.39 -9.70 -3.07
C THR A 112 -6.95 -10.20 -2.94
N THR A 113 -6.13 -9.95 -3.96
CA THR A 113 -4.72 -10.31 -3.98
C THR A 113 -3.89 -9.09 -3.63
N GLU A 114 -3.22 -9.11 -2.48
CA GLU A 114 -2.30 -8.04 -2.08
C GLU A 114 -0.97 -8.12 -2.83
N LYS A 115 -0.59 -9.32 -3.31
CA LYS A 115 0.69 -9.60 -3.97
C LYS A 115 0.55 -10.53 -5.18
N GLY A 116 0.55 -9.95 -6.38
CA GLY A 116 0.62 -10.73 -7.62
C GLY A 116 -0.39 -11.87 -7.69
N TRP A 117 -0.05 -12.94 -8.40
CA TRP A 117 -0.95 -14.05 -8.68
C TRP A 117 -1.17 -14.98 -7.47
N GLU A 118 -2.42 -15.25 -7.14
CA GLU A 118 -2.88 -16.22 -6.13
C GLU A 118 -3.53 -17.44 -6.80
N PHE A 119 -3.61 -18.56 -6.09
CA PHE A 119 -4.15 -19.82 -6.60
C PHE A 119 -5.54 -20.12 -6.01
N HIS A 120 -6.47 -20.58 -6.85
CA HIS A 120 -7.80 -21.02 -6.42
C HIS A 120 -8.13 -22.41 -6.99
N SER A 121 -8.83 -23.23 -6.20
CA SER A 121 -9.16 -24.62 -6.52
C SER A 121 -10.55 -24.97 -5.97
N VAL A 122 -11.40 -25.55 -6.81
CA VAL A 122 -12.77 -25.98 -6.45
C VAL A 122 -13.05 -27.38 -6.96
N GLU A 123 -13.74 -28.19 -6.16
CA GLU A 123 -14.17 -29.53 -6.55
C GLU A 123 -15.37 -29.48 -7.50
N LEU A 124 -15.33 -30.33 -8.52
CA LEU A 124 -16.37 -30.45 -9.54
C LEU A 124 -17.00 -31.83 -9.50
N ASN A 125 -18.33 -31.84 -9.56
CA ASN A 125 -19.11 -33.07 -9.58
C ASN A 125 -19.08 -33.72 -10.97
N ARG A 126 -19.24 -35.05 -11.01
CA ARG A 126 -19.46 -35.77 -12.26
C ARG A 126 -20.73 -35.26 -12.96
N GLY A 127 -20.66 -35.04 -14.27
CA GLY A 127 -21.77 -34.46 -15.05
C GLY A 127 -21.38 -33.15 -15.73
N ASN A 128 -22.35 -32.36 -16.18
CA ASN A 128 -22.04 -31.03 -16.71
C ASN A 128 -21.80 -30.04 -15.57
N ASN A 129 -20.76 -29.23 -15.75
CA ASN A 129 -20.44 -28.11 -14.91
C ASN A 129 -20.24 -26.89 -15.80
N VAL A 130 -20.80 -25.75 -15.41
CA VAL A 130 -20.54 -24.46 -16.04
C VAL A 130 -19.80 -23.60 -15.04
N LEU A 131 -18.60 -23.18 -15.41
CA LEU A 131 -17.71 -22.36 -14.60
C LEU A 131 -17.94 -20.90 -14.97
N TYR A 132 -18.06 -20.02 -13.98
CA TYR A 132 -18.28 -18.60 -14.17
C TYR A 132 -17.25 -17.77 -13.40
N TRP A 133 -16.51 -16.93 -14.11
CA TRP A 133 -15.71 -15.85 -13.56
C TRP A 133 -16.44 -14.54 -13.86
N ARG A 134 -16.97 -13.89 -12.83
CA ARG A 134 -17.84 -12.72 -12.98
C ARG A 134 -17.24 -11.52 -12.28
N THR A 135 -17.16 -10.40 -12.99
CA THR A 135 -16.68 -9.13 -12.48
C THR A 135 -17.71 -8.04 -12.65
N THR A 136 -17.85 -7.19 -11.63
CA THR A 136 -18.62 -5.95 -11.71
C THR A 136 -17.79 -4.84 -11.08
N ALA A 137 -17.40 -3.82 -11.85
CA ALA A 137 -16.67 -2.68 -11.32
C ALA A 137 -17.61 -1.58 -10.83
N PHE A 138 -17.15 -0.81 -9.84
CA PHE A 138 -17.81 0.41 -9.36
C PHE A 138 -16.72 1.49 -9.24
N SER A 139 -16.65 2.36 -10.25
CA SER A 139 -15.74 3.50 -10.19
C SER A 139 -16.43 4.65 -9.45
N VAL A 140 -15.89 4.99 -8.28
CA VAL A 140 -16.31 6.14 -7.48
C VAL A 140 -15.14 7.14 -7.51
N TRP A 141 -15.42 8.38 -7.93
CA TRP A 141 -14.46 9.51 -7.98
C TRP A 141 -13.35 9.41 -9.04
N SER A 142 -13.68 8.93 -10.24
CA SER A 142 -12.76 8.93 -11.42
C SER A 142 -11.43 8.17 -11.24
N ARG A 143 -11.32 7.30 -10.23
CA ARG A 143 -10.24 6.32 -10.14
C ARG A 143 -10.51 5.19 -11.15
N VAL A 144 -9.56 4.96 -12.05
CA VAL A 144 -9.60 3.83 -12.99
C VAL A 144 -9.38 2.55 -12.19
N SER A 145 -10.41 1.70 -12.11
CA SER A 145 -10.32 0.40 -11.46
C SER A 145 -9.29 -0.49 -12.15
N LYS A 146 -8.48 -1.23 -11.38
CA LYS A 146 -7.53 -2.21 -11.95
C LYS A 146 -8.26 -3.52 -12.27
N PRO A 147 -8.10 -4.11 -13.47
CA PRO A 147 -8.82 -5.30 -13.87
C PRO A 147 -8.40 -6.52 -13.05
N VAL A 148 -9.30 -7.50 -12.98
CA VAL A 148 -8.99 -8.86 -12.52
C VAL A 148 -8.32 -9.61 -13.65
N LEU A 149 -7.23 -10.31 -13.37
CA LEU A 149 -6.54 -11.14 -14.34
C LEU A 149 -6.69 -12.62 -13.95
N VAL A 150 -6.89 -13.51 -14.92
CA VAL A 150 -6.97 -14.96 -14.72
C VAL A 150 -6.03 -15.66 -15.70
N ARG A 151 -5.34 -16.71 -15.26
CA ARG A 151 -4.48 -17.55 -16.12
C ARG A 151 -4.36 -18.99 -15.61
N ASN A 152 -3.71 -19.84 -16.39
CA ASN A 152 -3.38 -21.22 -16.02
C ASN A 152 -4.61 -22.03 -15.54
N ILE A 153 -5.74 -21.94 -16.23
CA ILE A 153 -6.96 -22.67 -15.87
C ILE A 153 -6.75 -24.15 -16.20
N ALA A 154 -6.85 -25.04 -15.22
CA ALA A 154 -6.73 -26.47 -15.37
C ALA A 154 -7.96 -27.17 -14.77
N ILE A 155 -8.57 -28.08 -15.54
CA ILE A 155 -9.76 -28.82 -15.12
C ILE A 155 -9.45 -30.31 -15.21
N THR A 156 -9.77 -31.08 -14.17
CA THR A 156 -9.61 -32.54 -14.11
C THR A 156 -10.96 -33.26 -14.07
N GLY A 157 -10.98 -34.56 -14.34
CA GLY A 157 -12.20 -35.38 -14.35
C GLY A 157 -12.93 -35.45 -15.70
N VAL A 158 -12.41 -34.80 -16.74
CA VAL A 158 -12.90 -34.95 -18.12
C VAL A 158 -12.62 -36.35 -18.65
N ALA A 159 -13.29 -36.76 -19.74
CA ALA A 159 -12.96 -38.00 -20.43
C ALA A 159 -11.46 -38.02 -20.75
N TYR A 160 -10.80 -39.16 -20.56
CA TYR A 160 -9.37 -39.32 -20.86
C TYR A 160 -9.07 -38.75 -22.24
N THR A 161 -8.28 -37.68 -22.29
CA THR A 161 -7.84 -37.13 -23.56
C THR A 161 -6.60 -37.92 -23.92
N SER A 162 -6.65 -38.74 -24.96
CA SER A 162 -5.45 -39.36 -25.55
C SER A 162 -4.50 -38.32 -26.17
N GLU A 163 -4.90 -37.05 -26.17
CA GLU A 163 -4.19 -35.95 -26.79
C GLU A 163 -3.21 -35.32 -25.79
N CYS A 164 -1.92 -35.43 -26.09
CA CYS A 164 -0.92 -34.63 -25.40
C CYS A 164 -0.91 -33.23 -26.03
N PHE A 165 -0.89 -32.19 -25.20
CA PHE A 165 -0.80 -30.81 -25.63
C PHE A 165 0.67 -30.46 -25.94
N PRO A 166 0.98 -29.89 -27.13
CA PRO A 166 2.33 -29.42 -27.41
C PRO A 166 2.74 -28.33 -26.43
N CYS A 167 4.02 -28.35 -26.02
CA CYS A 167 4.57 -27.27 -25.22
C CYS A 167 4.46 -25.94 -25.97
N LYS A 168 4.06 -24.88 -25.26
CA LYS A 168 4.01 -23.54 -25.85
C LYS A 168 5.40 -23.09 -26.30
N PRO A 169 5.51 -22.26 -27.35
CA PRO A 169 6.78 -21.65 -27.74
C PRO A 169 7.50 -21.03 -26.54
N GLY A 170 8.83 -21.17 -26.49
CA GLY A 170 9.64 -20.79 -25.34
C GLY A 170 9.61 -21.75 -24.15
N THR A 171 8.87 -22.86 -24.26
CA THR A 171 8.93 -23.98 -23.31
C THR A 171 9.24 -25.30 -24.00
N TYR A 172 9.68 -26.30 -23.24
CA TYR A 172 10.05 -27.62 -23.75
C TYR A 172 9.71 -28.75 -22.78
N ALA A 173 9.52 -29.96 -23.29
CA ALA A 173 9.35 -31.17 -22.47
C ALA A 173 10.27 -32.29 -22.97
N SER A 174 11.37 -32.53 -22.24
CA SER A 174 12.37 -33.50 -22.67
C SER A 174 12.02 -34.97 -22.34
N LYS A 175 10.97 -35.21 -21.55
CA LYS A 175 10.57 -36.56 -21.11
C LYS A 175 9.16 -36.91 -21.60
N LYS A 176 8.99 -38.15 -22.05
CA LYS A 176 7.66 -38.74 -22.32
C LYS A 176 6.85 -38.76 -21.01
N GLY A 177 5.58 -38.37 -21.07
CA GLY A 177 4.69 -38.34 -19.90
C GLY A 177 4.89 -37.14 -18.97
N SER A 178 5.53 -36.06 -19.44
CA SER A 178 5.64 -34.82 -18.67
C SER A 178 4.25 -34.25 -18.36
N SER A 179 4.02 -33.80 -17.13
CA SER A 179 2.77 -33.13 -16.72
C SER A 179 2.80 -31.62 -16.94
N PHE A 180 3.98 -31.05 -17.22
CA PHE A 180 4.20 -29.63 -17.50
C PHE A 180 5.40 -29.42 -18.43
N CYS A 181 5.47 -28.27 -19.09
CA CYS A 181 6.60 -27.84 -19.91
C CYS A 181 7.54 -26.93 -19.11
N LYS A 182 8.85 -27.07 -19.32
CA LYS A 182 9.89 -26.24 -18.69
C LYS A 182 10.19 -25.02 -19.56
N LEU A 183 10.40 -23.86 -18.95
CA LEU A 183 10.81 -22.64 -19.64
C LEU A 183 12.23 -22.75 -20.21
N CYS A 184 12.43 -22.22 -21.41
CA CYS A 184 13.76 -22.07 -21.99
C CYS A 184 14.59 -21.01 -21.26
N PRO A 185 15.87 -21.28 -20.96
CA PRO A 185 16.76 -20.28 -20.35
C PRO A 185 17.00 -19.08 -21.28
N ALA A 186 17.49 -17.97 -20.74
CA ALA A 186 17.85 -16.80 -21.53
C ALA A 186 18.93 -17.13 -22.59
N ASN A 187 18.92 -16.41 -23.71
CA ASN A 187 19.70 -16.70 -24.92
C ASN A 187 19.40 -18.07 -25.56
N SER A 188 18.22 -18.64 -25.28
CA SER A 188 17.69 -19.78 -26.00
C SER A 188 16.22 -19.59 -26.35
N TYR A 189 15.74 -20.33 -27.34
CA TYR A 189 14.36 -20.29 -27.79
C TYR A 189 13.84 -21.70 -28.07
N SER A 190 12.52 -21.86 -28.11
CA SER A 190 11.91 -23.09 -28.61
C SER A 190 10.63 -22.79 -29.38
N ASN A 191 10.38 -23.59 -30.41
CA ASN A 191 9.13 -23.56 -31.15
C ASN A 191 8.06 -24.39 -30.42
N LYS A 192 6.82 -24.31 -30.90
CA LYS A 192 5.70 -25.10 -30.34
C LYS A 192 6.01 -26.61 -30.43
N GLY A 193 5.88 -27.31 -29.32
CA GLY A 193 6.04 -28.77 -29.25
C GLY A 193 7.48 -29.27 -29.18
N GLU A 194 8.44 -28.43 -28.80
CA GLU A 194 9.87 -28.78 -28.82
C GLU A 194 10.33 -29.61 -27.61
N THR A 195 11.31 -30.48 -27.82
CA THR A 195 11.86 -31.37 -26.78
C THR A 195 13.04 -30.78 -26.03
N SER A 196 13.62 -29.69 -26.52
CA SER A 196 14.78 -28.97 -25.95
C SER A 196 14.77 -27.49 -26.35
N CYS A 197 15.71 -26.69 -25.85
CA CYS A 197 15.84 -25.29 -26.26
C CYS A 197 17.03 -25.12 -27.19
N HIS A 198 16.85 -24.33 -28.24
CA HIS A 198 17.87 -23.98 -29.22
C HIS A 198 18.59 -22.72 -28.78
N GLN A 199 19.93 -22.71 -28.86
CA GLN A 199 20.71 -21.50 -28.51
C GLN A 199 20.54 -20.42 -29.58
N CYS A 200 20.52 -19.16 -29.15
CA CYS A 200 20.63 -18.03 -30.08
C CYS A 200 22.05 -17.93 -30.64
N ASP A 201 22.18 -17.46 -31.88
CA ASP A 201 23.46 -17.07 -32.46
C ASP A 201 24.14 -15.97 -31.61
N PRO A 202 25.48 -15.84 -31.62
CA PRO A 202 26.19 -14.86 -30.78
C PRO A 202 25.76 -13.39 -31.00
N ASP A 203 25.36 -13.04 -32.23
CA ASP A 203 24.85 -11.73 -32.64
C ASP A 203 23.37 -11.51 -32.27
N LYS A 204 22.72 -12.52 -31.67
CA LYS A 204 21.32 -12.49 -31.24
C LYS A 204 21.19 -12.74 -29.73
N TYR A 205 20.03 -12.40 -29.19
CA TYR A 205 19.67 -12.61 -27.81
C TYR A 205 18.20 -13.04 -27.70
N SER A 206 17.86 -13.67 -26.58
CA SER A 206 16.46 -13.93 -26.24
C SER A 206 16.29 -13.86 -24.73
N GLU A 207 15.11 -13.47 -24.29
CA GLU A 207 14.74 -13.53 -22.89
C GLU A 207 14.38 -14.97 -22.50
N LYS A 208 14.32 -15.23 -21.19
CA LYS A 208 13.89 -16.53 -20.67
C LYS A 208 12.44 -16.79 -21.12
N GLY A 209 12.19 -17.96 -21.70
CA GLY A 209 10.87 -18.31 -22.21
C GLY A 209 10.52 -17.72 -23.57
N SER A 210 11.49 -17.22 -24.33
CA SER A 210 11.24 -16.65 -25.67
C SER A 210 10.99 -17.73 -26.73
N SER A 211 10.10 -17.43 -27.67
CA SER A 211 9.82 -18.26 -28.85
C SER A 211 10.80 -18.05 -30.01
N SER A 212 11.58 -16.97 -29.97
CA SER A 212 12.55 -16.59 -31.02
C SER A 212 13.70 -15.75 -30.45
N CYS A 213 14.73 -15.53 -31.26
CA CYS A 213 15.86 -14.67 -30.92
C CYS A 213 15.78 -13.33 -31.67
N ASN A 214 16.09 -12.25 -30.97
CA ASN A 214 16.18 -10.90 -31.51
C ASN A 214 17.65 -10.52 -31.78
N VAL A 215 17.90 -9.65 -32.77
CA VAL A 215 19.25 -9.17 -33.07
C VAL A 215 19.76 -8.27 -31.94
N ARG A 216 21.03 -8.40 -31.57
CA ARG A 216 21.65 -7.53 -30.56
C ARG A 216 21.86 -6.13 -31.13
N PRO A 217 21.33 -5.07 -30.49
CA PRO A 217 21.64 -3.70 -30.88
C PRO A 217 23.06 -3.28 -30.46
N ALA A 218 23.57 -2.18 -31.03
CA ALA A 218 24.81 -1.55 -30.59
C ALA A 218 24.66 -0.99 -29.17
N CYS A 219 25.68 -1.15 -28.33
CA CYS A 219 25.63 -0.63 -26.96
C CYS A 219 25.54 0.90 -26.93
N THR A 220 24.74 1.42 -26.01
CA THR A 220 24.53 2.85 -25.76
C THR A 220 24.83 3.21 -24.30
N ASP A 221 24.80 4.49 -23.97
CA ASP A 221 24.94 5.00 -22.60
C ASP A 221 23.79 4.57 -21.68
N LYS A 222 22.70 4.06 -22.24
CA LYS A 222 21.54 3.48 -21.54
C LYS A 222 21.73 2.03 -21.12
N ASP A 223 22.76 1.35 -21.62
CA ASP A 223 23.01 -0.07 -21.39
C ASP A 223 23.95 -0.34 -20.21
N TYR A 224 24.54 0.70 -19.64
CA TYR A 224 25.35 0.61 -18.42
C TYR A 224 24.83 1.57 -17.35
N PHE A 225 25.19 1.28 -16.11
CA PHE A 225 24.92 2.13 -14.96
C PHE A 225 26.21 2.34 -14.16
N TYR A 226 26.23 3.35 -13.30
CA TYR A 226 27.38 3.63 -12.44
C TYR A 226 27.09 3.23 -10.99
N THR A 227 28.13 2.88 -10.26
CA THR A 227 28.03 2.56 -8.83
C THR A 227 29.37 2.91 -8.18
N HIS A 228 29.39 3.07 -6.87
CA HIS A 228 30.64 3.28 -6.14
C HIS A 228 31.19 1.94 -5.66
N THR A 229 32.53 1.79 -5.69
CA THR A 229 33.15 0.65 -5.03
C THR A 229 33.00 0.77 -3.52
N ALA A 230 32.94 -0.37 -2.82
CA ALA A 230 33.12 -0.38 -1.38
C ALA A 230 34.46 0.28 -1.01
N CYS A 231 34.52 0.88 0.18
CA CYS A 231 35.74 1.48 0.68
C CYS A 231 36.84 0.43 0.83
N ASP A 232 38.00 0.70 0.23
CA ASP A 232 39.17 -0.16 0.38
C ASP A 232 39.89 0.07 1.72
N ALA A 233 40.95 -0.71 1.96
CA ALA A 233 41.74 -0.60 3.19
C ALA A 233 42.41 0.78 3.39
N ASN A 234 42.59 1.56 2.32
CA ASN A 234 43.12 2.92 2.39
C ASN A 234 42.02 3.95 2.66
N GLY A 235 40.76 3.52 2.75
CA GLY A 235 39.61 4.40 2.93
C GLY A 235 39.28 5.18 1.66
N GLU A 236 39.55 4.59 0.50
CA GLU A 236 39.22 5.18 -0.80
C GLU A 236 38.09 4.41 -1.49
N THR A 237 37.27 5.14 -2.24
CA THR A 237 36.23 4.61 -3.13
C THR A 237 36.41 5.21 -4.52
N GLN A 238 35.92 4.55 -5.55
CA GLN A 238 35.93 5.05 -6.92
C GLN A 238 34.58 4.81 -7.59
N LEU A 239 34.20 5.74 -8.47
CA LEU A 239 33.09 5.56 -9.40
C LEU A 239 33.46 4.45 -10.40
N MET A 240 32.61 3.45 -10.54
CA MET A 240 32.77 2.38 -11.53
C MET A 240 31.51 2.21 -12.36
N TYR A 241 31.68 1.78 -13.61
CA TYR A 241 30.56 1.51 -14.52
C TYR A 241 30.38 -0.01 -14.66
N LYS A 242 29.12 -0.44 -14.77
CA LYS A 242 28.75 -1.85 -14.96
C LYS A 242 27.69 -1.95 -16.05
N TRP A 243 27.82 -2.94 -16.93
CA TRP A 243 26.78 -3.28 -17.88
C TRP A 243 25.52 -3.78 -17.16
N ALA A 244 24.35 -3.35 -17.63
CA ALA A 244 23.07 -3.87 -17.19
C ALA A 244 22.96 -5.37 -17.52
N LYS A 245 22.48 -6.17 -16.57
CA LYS A 245 22.32 -7.63 -16.73
C LYS A 245 20.85 -8.01 -16.98
N PRO A 246 20.54 -8.90 -17.94
CA PRO A 246 21.46 -9.48 -18.92
C PRO A 246 22.00 -8.40 -19.89
N LYS A 247 23.22 -8.59 -20.38
CA LYS A 247 23.80 -7.71 -21.41
C LYS A 247 23.14 -8.07 -22.74
N ILE A 248 22.32 -7.16 -23.25
CA ILE A 248 21.56 -7.34 -24.49
C ILE A 248 22.39 -6.84 -25.69
N CYS A 249 23.03 -5.69 -25.54
CA CYS A 249 23.77 -5.04 -26.61
C CYS A 249 25.14 -5.68 -26.92
N SER A 250 25.67 -5.39 -28.12
CA SER A 250 27.03 -5.74 -28.55
C SER A 250 27.94 -4.51 -28.62
N GLU A 251 29.18 -4.67 -28.17
CA GLU A 251 30.24 -3.64 -28.25
C GLU A 251 30.99 -3.66 -29.59
N ASP A 252 30.82 -4.73 -30.38
CA ASP A 252 31.55 -4.94 -31.63
C ASP A 252 30.88 -4.28 -32.85
N LEU A 253 29.68 -3.72 -32.65
CA LEU A 253 28.93 -3.03 -33.70
C LEU A 253 29.44 -1.60 -33.90
N GLU A 254 29.34 -1.11 -35.14
CA GLU A 254 29.74 0.25 -35.48
C GLU A 254 28.90 1.27 -34.68
N GLY A 255 29.58 2.23 -34.05
CA GLY A 255 28.94 3.23 -33.18
C GLY A 255 28.60 2.75 -31.76
N ALA A 256 28.88 1.48 -31.41
CA ALA A 256 28.68 0.99 -30.05
C ALA A 256 29.61 1.68 -29.05
N VAL A 257 29.06 2.13 -27.93
CA VAL A 257 29.86 2.67 -26.83
C VAL A 257 30.55 1.53 -26.08
N LYS A 258 31.76 1.81 -25.59
CA LYS A 258 32.48 0.93 -24.67
C LYS A 258 32.18 1.31 -23.23
N LEU A 259 32.33 0.34 -22.33
CA LEU A 259 32.17 0.60 -20.91
C LEU A 259 33.18 1.68 -20.46
N PRO A 260 32.73 2.79 -19.85
CA PRO A 260 33.65 3.84 -19.44
C PRO A 260 34.66 3.35 -18.39
N ALA A 261 35.86 3.94 -18.40
CA ALA A 261 36.87 3.67 -17.38
C ALA A 261 36.38 4.10 -15.99
N SER A 262 36.84 3.40 -14.95
CA SER A 262 36.54 3.80 -13.57
C SER A 262 37.15 5.17 -13.27
N GLY A 263 36.44 5.95 -12.45
CA GLY A 263 36.87 7.27 -12.01
C GLY A 263 38.09 7.20 -11.08
N VAL A 264 38.64 8.38 -10.75
CA VAL A 264 39.74 8.51 -9.80
C VAL A 264 39.28 8.09 -8.40
N LYS A 265 40.18 7.47 -7.65
CA LYS A 265 39.95 7.15 -6.23
C LYS A 265 39.80 8.43 -5.41
N THR A 266 38.76 8.47 -4.61
CA THR A 266 38.43 9.58 -3.70
C THR A 266 38.28 9.06 -2.28
N SER A 267 38.55 9.90 -1.28
CA SER A 267 38.37 9.53 0.12
C SER A 267 36.91 9.18 0.43
N CYS A 268 36.70 8.12 1.20
CA CYS A 268 35.38 7.68 1.62
C CYS A 268 34.73 8.68 2.58
N PRO A 269 33.42 8.96 2.42
CA PRO A 269 32.69 9.75 3.39
C PRO A 269 32.54 8.96 4.71
N PRO A 270 32.18 9.64 5.81
CA PRO A 270 32.01 8.99 7.11
C PRO A 270 30.94 7.89 7.07
N CYS A 271 30.96 7.03 8.08
CA CYS A 271 29.90 6.03 8.26
C CYS A 271 28.55 6.72 8.51
N ASN A 272 27.46 5.98 8.29
CA ASN A 272 26.14 6.47 8.70
C ASN A 272 26.14 6.78 10.22
N PRO A 273 25.46 7.83 10.68
CA PRO A 273 25.38 8.15 12.09
C PRO A 273 24.97 6.97 12.97
N GLY A 274 25.58 6.87 14.15
CA GLY A 274 25.49 5.73 15.05
C GLY A 274 26.43 4.57 14.73
N PHE A 275 27.20 4.66 13.65
CA PHE A 275 28.25 3.73 13.30
C PHE A 275 29.62 4.40 13.41
N PHE A 276 30.65 3.58 13.61
CA PHE A 276 32.04 4.00 13.58
C PHE A 276 32.82 3.26 12.50
N LYS A 277 33.89 3.90 12.01
CA LYS A 277 34.75 3.34 10.98
C LYS A 277 35.82 2.43 11.61
N THR A 278 35.92 1.19 11.15
CA THR A 278 36.98 0.27 11.57
C THR A 278 38.27 0.46 10.77
N SER A 279 39.37 -0.18 11.19
CA SER A 279 40.65 -0.17 10.48
C SER A 279 40.58 -0.68 9.04
N ASN A 280 39.58 -1.51 8.70
CA ASN A 280 39.37 -2.03 7.35
C ASN A 280 38.38 -1.18 6.53
N SER A 281 38.11 0.06 6.97
CA SER A 281 37.12 0.96 6.37
C SER A 281 35.69 0.42 6.32
N THR A 282 35.35 -0.55 7.18
CA THR A 282 33.98 -1.04 7.33
C THR A 282 33.28 -0.29 8.45
N CYS A 283 31.96 -0.12 8.34
CA CYS A 283 31.16 0.56 9.36
C CYS A 283 30.56 -0.46 10.33
N GLN A 284 30.82 -0.28 11.62
CA GLN A 284 30.27 -1.11 12.69
C GLN A 284 29.39 -0.28 13.64
N PRO A 285 28.33 -0.87 14.22
CA PRO A 285 27.42 -0.15 15.11
C PRO A 285 28.14 0.22 16.42
N CYS A 286 27.89 1.42 16.93
CA CYS A 286 28.39 1.81 18.25
C CYS A 286 27.77 0.96 19.36
N PRO A 287 28.52 0.67 20.45
CA PRO A 287 27.99 -0.06 21.59
C PRO A 287 26.87 0.73 22.27
N TYR A 288 25.95 0.01 22.93
CA TYR A 288 24.84 0.62 23.65
C TYR A 288 25.33 1.63 24.69
N GLY A 289 24.63 2.76 24.82
CA GLY A 289 25.04 3.89 25.67
C GLY A 289 26.04 4.83 25.02
N SER A 290 26.33 4.67 23.72
CA SER A 290 27.18 5.58 22.94
C SER A 290 26.45 6.11 21.71
N TYR A 291 26.96 7.21 21.15
CA TYR A 291 26.51 7.81 19.90
C TYR A 291 27.70 8.13 19.00
N SER A 292 27.44 8.31 17.70
CA SER A 292 28.47 8.70 16.73
C SER A 292 27.84 9.52 15.60
N ASN A 293 28.59 10.49 15.08
CA ASN A 293 28.22 11.22 13.85
C ASN A 293 28.72 10.53 12.56
N GLY A 294 29.28 9.32 12.67
CA GLY A 294 29.91 8.58 11.57
C GLY A 294 31.43 8.43 11.67
N SER A 295 32.04 8.89 12.78
CA SER A 295 33.48 8.80 13.06
C SER A 295 33.77 7.79 14.18
N ASP A 296 34.05 8.24 15.40
CA ASP A 296 34.30 7.42 16.58
C ASP A 296 33.08 7.40 17.51
N CYS A 297 32.95 6.32 18.30
CA CYS A 297 31.87 6.22 19.29
C CYS A 297 32.22 6.99 20.57
N THR A 298 31.32 7.87 20.99
CA THR A 298 31.40 8.59 22.25
C THR A 298 30.28 8.17 23.19
N HIS A 299 30.61 7.90 24.46
CA HIS A 299 29.61 7.58 25.48
C HIS A 299 28.65 8.76 25.70
N CYS A 300 27.37 8.44 25.97
CA CYS A 300 26.39 9.45 26.33
C CYS A 300 26.80 10.13 27.66
N PRO A 301 26.74 11.47 27.74
CA PRO A 301 26.93 12.19 29.00
C PRO A 301 25.97 11.72 30.09
N ALA A 302 26.37 11.85 31.35
CA ALA A 302 25.49 11.57 32.48
C ALA A 302 24.20 12.40 32.37
N GLY A 303 23.05 11.80 32.70
CA GLY A 303 21.74 12.44 32.53
C GLY A 303 21.13 12.33 31.13
N THR A 304 21.78 11.61 30.21
CA THR A 304 21.30 11.43 28.83
C THR A 304 21.26 9.96 28.43
N GLU A 305 20.38 9.63 27.49
CA GLU A 305 20.26 8.31 26.87
C GLU A 305 20.47 8.38 25.35
N PRO A 306 20.96 7.30 24.71
CA PRO A 306 21.09 7.26 23.26
C PRO A 306 19.72 7.28 22.57
N ALA A 307 19.53 8.18 21.60
CA ALA A 307 18.32 8.22 20.77
C ALA A 307 18.38 7.11 19.72
N VAL A 308 17.94 5.89 20.09
CA VAL A 308 18.09 4.69 19.24
C VAL A 308 17.21 4.73 17.99
N GLY A 309 17.82 4.44 16.84
CA GLY A 309 17.18 4.46 15.52
C GLY A 309 18.16 4.08 14.40
N PHE A 310 17.75 4.34 13.17
CA PHE A 310 18.61 4.27 12.00
C PHE A 310 18.53 5.56 11.22
N GLU A 311 19.66 6.21 10.97
CA GLU A 311 19.78 7.41 10.14
C GLU A 311 20.71 7.11 8.96
N TYR A 312 20.14 6.65 7.85
CA TYR A 312 20.89 6.37 6.62
C TYR A 312 20.87 7.58 5.69
N LYS A 313 22.05 8.09 5.36
CA LYS A 313 22.24 9.25 4.47
C LYS A 313 23.52 9.19 3.63
N TRP A 314 24.47 8.36 4.02
CA TRP A 314 25.69 8.08 3.27
C TRP A 314 25.58 6.69 2.63
N TRP A 315 25.59 6.65 1.31
CA TRP A 315 25.33 5.46 0.50
C TRP A 315 26.59 5.03 -0.24
N ASN A 316 27.59 4.54 0.51
CA ASN A 316 28.79 3.91 -0.07
C ASN A 316 28.61 2.40 -0.23
N THR A 317 27.89 1.82 0.73
CA THR A 317 27.54 0.41 0.80
C THR A 317 26.12 0.32 1.33
N LEU A 318 25.34 -0.62 0.81
CA LEU A 318 24.00 -0.87 1.34
C LEU A 318 24.10 -1.41 2.80
N PRO A 319 23.32 -0.89 3.75
CA PRO A 319 23.28 -1.42 5.12
C PRO A 319 22.97 -2.93 5.17
N THR A 320 23.47 -3.63 6.19
CA THR A 320 23.33 -5.10 6.31
C THR A 320 21.91 -5.58 6.57
N ASN A 321 21.03 -4.69 7.03
CA ASN A 321 19.60 -4.92 7.22
C ASN A 321 18.75 -4.49 6.00
N MET A 322 19.41 -4.19 4.87
CA MET A 322 18.76 -3.92 3.60
C MET A 322 19.11 -4.98 2.58
N GLU A 323 18.13 -5.34 1.77
CA GLU A 323 18.28 -6.27 0.65
C GLU A 323 17.66 -5.67 -0.61
N THR A 324 18.23 -6.01 -1.75
CA THR A 324 17.67 -5.62 -3.04
C THR A 324 17.38 -6.85 -3.90
N THR A 325 16.21 -6.85 -4.53
CA THR A 325 15.74 -7.93 -5.40
C THR A 325 15.12 -7.36 -6.67
N VAL A 326 15.06 -8.18 -7.72
CA VAL A 326 14.37 -7.86 -8.97
C VAL A 326 13.34 -8.93 -9.24
N LEU A 327 12.07 -8.52 -9.33
CA LEU A 327 10.95 -9.42 -9.63
C LEU A 327 10.38 -9.08 -11.01
N SER A 328 10.28 -10.09 -11.87
CA SER A 328 9.54 -9.97 -13.11
C SER A 328 8.04 -10.11 -12.87
N GLY A 329 7.20 -9.46 -13.68
CA GLY A 329 5.73 -9.51 -13.59
C GLY A 329 5.08 -10.91 -13.61
N ILE A 330 5.88 -11.96 -13.85
CA ILE A 330 5.50 -13.38 -13.80
C ILE A 330 5.90 -14.10 -12.49
N ASN A 331 6.09 -13.39 -11.36
CA ASN A 331 6.53 -13.94 -10.07
C ASN A 331 7.89 -14.69 -10.15
N PHE A 332 8.75 -14.30 -11.10
CA PHE A 332 10.10 -14.86 -11.21
C PHE A 332 11.11 -13.92 -10.56
N GLU A 333 11.85 -14.43 -9.57
CA GLU A 333 12.95 -13.72 -8.92
C GLU A 333 14.25 -13.92 -9.70
N TYR A 334 14.89 -12.82 -10.08
CA TYR A 334 16.22 -12.86 -10.70
C TYR A 334 17.31 -12.96 -9.63
N LYS A 335 17.72 -14.18 -9.30
CA LYS A 335 18.83 -14.43 -8.37
C LYS A 335 20.12 -13.75 -8.84
N GLY A 336 20.68 -12.89 -7.98
CA GLY A 336 21.97 -12.21 -8.21
C GLY A 336 21.90 -10.93 -9.05
N MET A 337 20.71 -10.39 -9.32
CA MET A 337 20.54 -9.03 -9.84
C MET A 337 20.24 -8.04 -8.72
N THR A 338 20.83 -6.85 -8.82
CA THR A 338 20.61 -5.75 -7.90
C THR A 338 19.53 -4.82 -8.45
N GLY A 339 18.46 -4.62 -7.67
CA GLY A 339 17.38 -3.71 -8.00
C GLY A 339 17.74 -2.24 -7.76
N TRP A 340 18.55 -2.01 -6.73
CA TRP A 340 18.97 -0.69 -6.27
C TRP A 340 20.48 -0.66 -6.10
N GLU A 341 21.08 0.46 -6.52
CA GLU A 341 22.52 0.69 -6.52
C GLU A 341 22.88 1.97 -5.76
N VAL A 342 24.09 2.00 -5.23
CA VAL A 342 24.61 3.09 -4.41
C VAL A 342 25.29 4.16 -5.26
N ALA A 343 24.97 5.43 -4.99
CA ALA A 343 25.47 6.60 -5.72
C ALA A 343 26.07 7.67 -4.78
N GLY A 344 26.58 7.28 -3.62
CA GLY A 344 27.24 8.18 -2.66
C GLY A 344 26.24 8.97 -1.82
N ASP A 345 25.55 9.96 -2.39
CA ASP A 345 24.57 10.80 -1.72
C ASP A 345 23.12 10.28 -1.82
N HIS A 346 22.90 9.23 -2.61
CA HIS A 346 21.62 8.54 -2.74
C HIS A 346 21.80 7.08 -3.14
N ILE A 347 20.72 6.31 -3.04
CA ILE A 347 20.53 5.05 -3.77
C ILE A 347 19.52 5.26 -4.89
N TYR A 348 19.66 4.50 -5.97
CA TYR A 348 18.77 4.60 -7.11
C TYR A 348 18.48 3.25 -7.77
N THR A 349 17.37 3.17 -8.47
CA THR A 349 16.96 1.96 -9.18
C THR A 349 17.88 1.68 -10.36
N ALA A 350 18.44 0.47 -10.42
CA ALA A 350 19.25 0.01 -11.54
C ALA A 350 18.39 -0.24 -12.80
N ALA A 351 19.04 -0.58 -13.92
CA ALA A 351 18.37 -0.79 -15.20
C ALA A 351 17.40 -2.00 -15.25
N GLY A 352 17.60 -3.02 -14.42
CA GLY A 352 16.76 -4.23 -14.40
C GLY A 352 16.95 -5.14 -15.62
N ALA A 353 16.17 -6.22 -15.74
CA ALA A 353 16.18 -7.06 -16.94
C ALA A 353 15.24 -6.48 -18.01
N SER A 354 14.06 -6.04 -17.60
CA SER A 354 12.99 -5.43 -18.41
C SER A 354 12.44 -4.17 -17.73
N ASP A 355 11.82 -3.28 -18.52
CA ASP A 355 11.17 -2.06 -17.99
C ASP A 355 9.92 -2.38 -17.15
N ASN A 356 9.36 -3.58 -17.29
CA ASN A 356 8.23 -4.05 -16.50
C ASN A 356 8.65 -4.77 -15.20
N ASP A 357 9.94 -4.93 -14.94
CA ASP A 357 10.40 -5.53 -13.69
C ASP A 357 10.17 -4.58 -12.51
N PHE A 358 9.87 -5.17 -11.36
CA PHE A 358 9.88 -4.48 -10.08
C PHE A 358 11.29 -4.45 -9.51
N MET A 359 11.82 -3.24 -9.36
CA MET A 359 13.11 -2.98 -8.72
C MET A 359 12.86 -2.74 -7.24
N ILE A 360 13.23 -3.70 -6.41
CA ILE A 360 12.81 -3.77 -5.01
C ILE A 360 13.99 -3.52 -4.07
N LEU A 361 13.75 -2.66 -3.08
CA LEU A 361 14.59 -2.45 -1.91
C LEU A 361 13.77 -2.75 -0.67
N THR A 362 14.28 -3.63 0.18
CA THR A 362 13.64 -4.02 1.44
C THR A 362 14.56 -3.66 2.60
N LEU A 363 14.04 -2.90 3.57
CA LEU A 363 14.67 -2.63 4.87
C LEU A 363 13.93 -3.43 5.94
N VAL A 364 14.65 -4.27 6.68
CA VAL A 364 14.08 -5.05 7.78
C VAL A 364 14.45 -4.43 9.13
N VAL A 365 13.43 -4.20 9.95
CA VAL A 365 13.58 -3.69 11.32
C VAL A 365 13.02 -4.75 12.28
N PRO A 366 13.85 -5.31 13.19
CA PRO A 366 13.45 -6.44 14.04
C PRO A 366 12.34 -6.09 15.03
N GLY A 367 12.21 -4.81 15.38
CA GLY A 367 11.08 -4.24 16.11
C GLY A 367 11.44 -2.92 16.75
N PHE A 368 10.60 -2.44 17.67
CA PHE A 368 10.67 -1.07 18.17
C PHE A 368 10.60 -0.99 19.70
N ARG A 369 11.28 -0.01 20.29
CA ARG A 369 11.21 0.30 21.72
C ARG A 369 10.16 1.39 21.93
N PRO A 370 8.91 1.05 22.30
CA PRO A 370 7.90 2.05 22.60
C PRO A 370 8.36 2.95 23.76
N PRO A 371 8.15 4.28 23.68
CA PRO A 371 8.33 5.15 24.83
C PRO A 371 7.33 4.76 25.93
N GLN A 372 7.76 4.59 27.18
CA GLN A 372 6.83 4.19 28.27
C GLN A 372 5.68 5.20 28.46
N SER A 373 5.89 6.48 28.13
CA SER A 373 4.83 7.50 28.19
C SER A 373 3.71 7.29 27.16
N VAL A 374 3.99 6.59 26.05
CA VAL A 374 3.01 6.28 24.99
C VAL A 374 2.24 5.01 25.31
N MET A 375 2.85 4.05 26.01
CA MET A 375 2.18 2.81 26.44
C MET A 375 0.93 3.03 27.32
N ALA A 376 0.79 4.20 27.97
CA ALA A 376 -0.37 4.54 28.79
C ALA A 376 -1.54 5.13 27.98
N ASP A 377 -1.33 5.53 26.72
CA ASP A 377 -2.36 6.09 25.86
C ASP A 377 -2.87 5.05 24.86
N THR A 378 -4.10 4.58 25.07
CA THR A 378 -4.75 3.63 24.14
C THR A 378 -5.07 4.23 22.76
N GLU A 379 -5.07 5.57 22.63
CA GLU A 379 -5.42 6.28 21.38
C GLU A 379 -4.21 6.65 20.54
N ASN A 380 -3.09 7.01 21.18
CA ASN A 380 -1.85 7.30 20.48
C ASN A 380 -0.98 6.05 20.41
N LYS A 381 -1.26 5.20 19.44
CA LYS A 381 -0.55 3.93 19.26
C LYS A 381 0.86 4.10 18.67
N GLU A 382 1.31 5.31 18.34
CA GLU A 382 2.60 5.52 17.68
C GLU A 382 3.80 5.00 18.52
N VAL A 383 4.38 3.90 18.07
CA VAL A 383 5.59 3.29 18.64
C VAL A 383 6.86 3.86 17.98
N ALA A 384 6.81 4.10 16.68
CA ALA A 384 7.91 4.61 15.88
C ALA A 384 7.41 5.28 14.60
N ARG A 385 8.32 5.91 13.85
CA ARG A 385 8.05 6.39 12.50
C ARG A 385 9.24 6.13 11.58
N ILE A 386 8.94 5.95 10.31
CA ILE A 386 9.93 5.98 9.23
C ILE A 386 9.71 7.23 8.39
N THR A 387 10.78 7.96 8.10
CA THR A 387 10.77 9.11 7.20
C THR A 387 11.85 8.93 6.15
N PHE A 388 11.50 9.12 4.88
CA PHE A 388 12.47 9.05 3.80
C PHE A 388 12.30 10.19 2.81
N VAL A 389 13.42 10.57 2.18
CA VAL A 389 13.48 11.62 1.15
C VAL A 389 13.77 10.96 -0.18
N PHE A 390 12.93 11.22 -1.18
CA PHE A 390 13.02 10.57 -2.48
C PHE A 390 12.69 11.51 -3.64
N GLU A 391 13.07 11.12 -4.85
CA GLU A 391 12.61 11.71 -6.11
C GLU A 391 12.34 10.60 -7.13
N THR A 392 11.45 10.87 -8.08
CA THR A 392 11.24 10.01 -9.26
C THR A 392 11.43 10.84 -10.51
N LEU A 393 12.27 10.35 -11.42
CA LEU A 393 12.54 10.95 -12.72
C LEU A 393 12.01 10.01 -13.77
N CYS A 394 10.96 10.40 -14.48
CA CYS A 394 10.26 9.52 -15.41
C CYS A 394 9.86 10.23 -16.70
N SER A 395 10.14 9.58 -17.82
CA SER A 395 9.71 9.94 -19.16
C SER A 395 8.35 9.32 -19.51
N VAL A 396 7.98 8.22 -18.86
CA VAL A 396 6.65 7.60 -18.92
C VAL A 396 5.96 7.60 -17.56
N ASN A 397 4.75 7.02 -17.48
CA ASN A 397 3.98 6.93 -16.25
C ASN A 397 4.50 5.81 -15.33
N CYS A 398 5.74 5.95 -14.87
CA CYS A 398 6.37 5.06 -13.89
C CYS A 398 5.62 5.07 -12.55
N GLU A 399 5.83 4.05 -11.73
CA GLU A 399 5.19 3.93 -10.43
C GLU A 399 6.22 3.54 -9.35
N LEU A 400 6.28 4.32 -8.27
CA LEU A 400 7.01 3.99 -7.06
C LEU A 400 6.01 3.61 -5.96
N TYR A 401 6.17 2.41 -5.42
CA TYR A 401 5.36 1.86 -4.35
C TYR A 401 6.14 1.89 -3.05
N PHE A 402 5.51 2.35 -1.97
CA PHE A 402 6.00 2.14 -0.61
C PHE A 402 5.06 1.17 0.11
N MET A 403 5.63 0.05 0.58
CA MET A 403 4.90 -1.04 1.19
C MET A 403 5.45 -1.37 2.58
N VAL A 404 4.57 -1.86 3.46
CA VAL A 404 4.91 -2.22 4.83
C VAL A 404 4.43 -3.64 5.12
N GLY A 405 5.30 -4.50 5.66
CA GLY A 405 4.97 -5.86 6.06
C GLY A 405 5.27 -6.09 7.54
N VAL A 406 4.48 -6.94 8.20
CA VAL A 406 4.52 -7.18 9.65
C VAL A 406 4.65 -8.68 9.94
N ASN A 407 5.56 -9.09 10.84
CA ASN A 407 5.69 -10.45 11.37
C ASN A 407 5.61 -11.55 10.29
N SER A 408 6.45 -11.47 9.25
CA SER A 408 6.50 -12.41 8.09
C SER A 408 5.28 -12.41 7.16
N ARG A 409 4.29 -11.53 7.38
CA ARG A 409 3.18 -11.32 6.43
C ARG A 409 3.62 -10.50 5.22
N THR A 410 2.79 -10.55 4.19
CA THR A 410 3.01 -9.90 2.91
C THR A 410 3.01 -8.37 3.04
N ASN A 411 4.08 -7.70 2.57
CA ASN A 411 4.11 -6.24 2.45
C ASN A 411 2.87 -5.72 1.70
N THR A 412 2.11 -4.83 2.33
CA THR A 412 0.94 -4.18 1.73
C THR A 412 1.32 -2.77 1.23
N PRO A 413 0.87 -2.36 0.04
CA PRO A 413 1.10 -1.00 -0.43
C PRO A 413 0.36 0.02 0.44
N VAL A 414 1.16 0.92 1.02
CA VAL A 414 0.68 2.03 1.85
C VAL A 414 0.50 3.26 0.98
N GLU A 415 1.44 3.54 0.07
CA GLU A 415 1.42 4.73 -0.77
C GLU A 415 2.00 4.45 -2.15
N THR A 416 1.56 5.18 -3.18
CA THR A 416 2.02 5.02 -4.56
C THR A 416 2.18 6.36 -5.26
N TRP A 417 3.38 6.63 -5.79
CA TRP A 417 3.68 7.82 -6.58
C TRP A 417 3.77 7.48 -8.06
N LYS A 418 3.06 8.25 -8.89
CA LYS A 418 3.04 8.09 -10.34
C LYS A 418 3.76 9.23 -11.06
N GLY A 419 4.53 8.87 -12.08
CA GLY A 419 5.31 9.77 -12.92
C GLY A 419 6.43 10.50 -12.16
N SER A 420 6.91 11.59 -12.74
CA SER A 420 7.98 12.40 -12.15
C SER A 420 7.51 13.15 -10.90
N LYS A 421 8.28 13.04 -9.81
CA LYS A 421 8.10 13.78 -8.56
C LYS A 421 9.43 14.39 -8.15
N GLY A 422 9.41 15.71 -7.94
CA GLY A 422 10.55 16.43 -7.38
C GLY A 422 10.88 15.94 -5.96
N LYS A 423 12.07 16.29 -5.48
CA LYS A 423 12.58 15.87 -4.18
C LYS A 423 11.61 16.24 -3.05
N GLN A 424 11.12 15.25 -2.35
CA GLN A 424 10.14 15.39 -1.26
C GLN A 424 10.37 14.37 -0.15
N SER A 425 9.76 14.59 1.01
CA SER A 425 9.81 13.69 2.16
C SER A 425 8.46 13.04 2.42
N TYR A 426 8.46 11.76 2.77
CA TYR A 426 7.28 11.02 3.23
C TYR A 426 7.53 10.40 4.60
N THR A 427 6.52 10.40 5.46
CA THR A 427 6.58 9.83 6.81
C THR A 427 5.43 8.84 7.02
N TYR A 428 5.77 7.64 7.51
CA TYR A 428 4.81 6.61 7.92
C TYR A 428 4.94 6.31 9.41
N ILE A 429 3.81 6.16 10.09
CA ILE A 429 3.70 5.91 11.53
C ILE A 429 3.57 4.41 11.78
N ILE A 430 4.36 3.88 12.71
CA ILE A 430 4.31 2.50 13.17
C ILE A 430 3.56 2.47 14.50
N GLU A 431 2.50 1.68 14.57
CA GLU A 431 1.60 1.63 15.73
C GLU A 431 1.86 0.45 16.68
N GLU A 432 2.67 -0.53 16.26
CA GLU A 432 2.88 -1.76 17.02
C GLU A 432 4.36 -2.12 17.10
N ASN A 433 4.76 -2.75 18.21
CA ASN A 433 6.09 -3.31 18.34
C ASN A 433 6.13 -4.71 17.68
N THR A 434 6.37 -4.72 16.38
CA THR A 434 6.47 -5.95 15.58
C THR A 434 7.64 -5.87 14.62
N THR A 435 8.14 -7.03 14.20
CA THR A 435 9.16 -7.07 13.15
C THR A 435 8.54 -6.54 11.87
N THR A 436 9.10 -5.45 11.35
CA THR A 436 8.51 -4.69 10.25
C THR A 436 9.49 -4.60 9.09
N SER A 437 9.02 -4.91 7.88
CA SER A 437 9.74 -4.69 6.63
C SER A 437 9.18 -3.48 5.90
N PHE A 438 10.04 -2.55 5.52
CA PHE A 438 9.73 -1.41 4.67
C PHE A 438 10.24 -1.68 3.28
N THR A 439 9.41 -1.54 2.26
CA THR A 439 9.77 -1.93 0.90
C THR A 439 9.45 -0.85 -0.10
N TRP A 440 10.45 -0.46 -0.89
CA TRP A 440 10.30 0.42 -2.05
C TRP A 440 10.37 -0.43 -3.30
N ALA A 441 9.30 -0.45 -4.09
CA ALA A 441 9.29 -1.13 -5.37
C ALA A 441 9.05 -0.11 -6.47
N PHE A 442 9.94 -0.05 -7.45
CA PHE A 442 9.81 0.85 -8.58
C PHE A 442 9.58 0.05 -9.86
N GLN A 443 8.63 0.49 -10.66
CA GLN A 443 8.29 -0.08 -11.95
C GLN A 443 8.26 1.05 -12.98
N ARG A 444 8.96 0.88 -14.11
CA ARG A 444 9.03 1.93 -15.14
C ARG A 444 7.77 1.96 -15.99
N THR A 445 7.24 0.79 -16.31
CA THR A 445 6.02 0.63 -17.10
C THR A 445 5.26 -0.61 -16.67
N THR A 446 3.94 -0.56 -16.74
CA THR A 446 3.06 -1.72 -16.55
C THR A 446 2.86 -2.52 -17.83
N PHE A 447 3.30 -1.99 -18.98
CA PHE A 447 3.18 -2.65 -20.27
C PHE A 447 4.29 -3.69 -20.45
N HIS A 448 3.90 -4.91 -20.78
CA HIS A 448 4.82 -5.99 -21.14
C HIS A 448 5.40 -5.75 -22.54
N GLU A 449 6.39 -4.87 -22.66
CA GLU A 449 7.26 -4.82 -23.83
C GLU A 449 8.63 -5.38 -23.46
N ALA A 450 9.12 -6.35 -24.24
CA ALA A 450 10.38 -7.07 -24.02
C ALA A 450 11.65 -6.23 -24.31
N SER A 451 11.59 -4.91 -24.10
CA SER A 451 12.67 -3.98 -24.46
C SER A 451 12.94 -2.98 -23.35
N ARG A 452 14.23 -2.73 -23.08
CA ARG A 452 14.73 -1.66 -22.21
C ARG A 452 14.74 -0.32 -22.96
N LYS A 453 13.61 0.38 -22.97
CA LYS A 453 13.48 1.71 -23.60
C LYS A 453 13.61 2.85 -22.59
N TYR A 454 13.17 2.61 -21.36
CA TYR A 454 12.99 3.63 -20.32
C TYR A 454 13.99 3.50 -19.18
N THR A 455 15.21 3.01 -19.42
CA THR A 455 16.23 2.81 -18.36
C THR A 455 16.61 4.09 -17.62
N ASN A 456 16.43 5.25 -18.25
CA ASN A 456 16.62 6.57 -17.63
C ASN A 456 15.52 6.93 -16.62
N ASP A 457 14.39 6.23 -16.65
CA ASP A 457 13.35 6.38 -15.63
C ASP A 457 13.87 5.70 -14.35
N VAL A 458 14.04 6.50 -13.29
CA VAL A 458 14.66 6.06 -12.05
C VAL A 458 13.95 6.64 -10.84
N ALA A 459 13.86 5.84 -9.78
CA ALA A 459 13.58 6.33 -8.44
C ALA A 459 14.90 6.46 -7.66
N LYS A 460 15.00 7.52 -6.85
CA LYS A 460 16.13 7.75 -5.96
C LYS A 460 15.67 7.97 -4.54
N ILE A 461 16.42 7.45 -3.57
CA ILE A 461 16.21 7.68 -2.14
C ILE A 461 17.49 8.28 -1.57
N TYR A 462 17.37 9.48 -0.99
CA TYR A 462 18.49 10.26 -0.45
C TYR A 462 18.76 9.96 1.02
N SER A 463 17.71 9.73 1.80
CA SER A 463 17.86 9.44 3.22
C SER A 463 16.69 8.63 3.74
N ILE A 464 16.96 7.76 4.71
CA ILE A 464 15.97 6.99 5.44
C ILE A 464 16.25 7.15 6.94
N ASN A 465 15.25 7.60 7.69
CA ASN A 465 15.32 7.77 9.14
C ASN A 465 14.22 6.92 9.80
N VAL A 466 14.60 5.97 10.65
CA VAL A 466 13.70 5.13 11.43
C VAL A 466 13.94 5.39 12.92
N THR A 467 12.90 5.79 13.64
CA THR A 467 13.01 6.10 15.08
C THR A 467 12.75 4.88 15.96
N ASN A 468 13.23 4.90 17.21
CA ASN A 468 12.89 3.94 18.27
C ASN A 468 13.17 2.47 17.92
N VAL A 469 14.25 2.18 17.21
CA VAL A 469 14.56 0.80 16.78
C VAL A 469 15.10 -0.03 17.94
N MET A 470 14.58 -1.25 18.14
CA MET A 470 15.16 -2.22 19.08
C MET A 470 16.58 -2.59 18.65
N ASN A 471 17.53 -2.46 19.57
CA ASN A 471 18.96 -2.70 19.32
C ASN A 471 19.51 -1.86 18.15
N GLY A 472 18.89 -0.70 17.89
CA GLY A 472 19.39 0.29 16.95
C GLY A 472 20.63 1.01 17.48
N VAL A 473 21.12 1.96 16.67
CA VAL A 473 22.26 2.83 16.99
C VAL A 473 21.79 4.25 17.30
N ALA A 474 22.67 5.14 17.76
CA ALA A 474 22.30 6.52 18.05
C ALA A 474 23.23 7.53 17.38
N SER A 475 22.64 8.52 16.72
CA SER A 475 23.38 9.66 16.15
C SER A 475 23.62 10.78 17.16
N TYR A 476 22.85 10.82 18.24
CA TYR A 476 22.97 11.75 19.35
C TYR A 476 22.38 11.16 20.63
N CYS A 477 22.71 11.76 21.77
CA CYS A 477 22.05 11.46 23.05
C CYS A 477 21.01 12.53 23.36
N ARG A 478 19.92 12.11 23.98
CA ARG A 478 18.82 12.97 24.40
C ARG A 478 18.70 12.97 25.93
N PRO A 479 18.26 14.07 26.56
CA PRO A 479 18.01 14.07 28.00
C PRO A 479 17.04 12.96 28.39
N CYS A 480 17.21 12.40 29.59
CA CYS A 480 16.31 11.41 30.16
C CYS A 480 15.90 11.81 31.58
N ALA A 481 14.85 11.18 32.12
CA ALA A 481 14.51 11.39 33.51
C ALA A 481 15.45 10.57 34.41
N LEU A 482 15.91 11.16 35.52
CA LEU A 482 16.84 10.49 36.43
C LEU A 482 16.11 9.96 37.67
N GLU A 483 16.30 8.68 37.97
CA GLU A 483 15.95 8.11 39.28
C GLU A 483 17.15 8.20 40.23
N ALA A 484 16.91 8.73 41.44
CA ALA A 484 17.90 8.70 42.51
C ALA A 484 18.01 7.26 43.04
N SER A 485 19.07 6.55 42.62
CA SER A 485 19.42 5.23 43.16
C SER A 485 20.85 5.23 43.71
N ASP A 486 21.07 4.48 44.78
CA ASP A 486 22.36 4.40 45.50
C ASP A 486 23.51 3.76 44.67
N VAL A 487 23.25 3.33 43.42
CA VAL A 487 24.23 2.64 42.54
C VAL A 487 24.45 3.37 41.20
N GLY A 488 23.96 4.60 41.08
CA GLY A 488 24.11 5.44 39.90
C GLY A 488 22.78 5.80 39.24
N SER A 489 22.75 6.93 38.55
CA SER A 489 21.55 7.47 37.88
C SER A 489 21.24 6.69 36.61
N SER A 490 20.26 5.79 36.64
CA SER A 490 19.70 5.14 35.45
C SER A 490 18.58 6.00 34.86
N CYS A 491 18.51 6.07 33.54
CA CYS A 491 17.41 6.75 32.84
C CYS A 491 16.11 5.98 33.05
N THR A 492 15.08 6.70 33.50
CA THR A 492 13.70 6.24 33.60
C THR A 492 12.81 7.08 32.67
N SER A 493 11.58 6.64 32.40
CA SER A 493 10.63 7.46 31.66
C SER A 493 9.75 8.28 32.61
N CYS A 494 9.39 9.49 32.19
CA CYS A 494 8.40 10.27 32.93
C CYS A 494 7.01 9.64 32.85
N PRO A 495 6.17 9.83 33.89
CA PRO A 495 4.75 9.50 33.83
C PRO A 495 4.05 10.20 32.66
N ALA A 496 2.92 9.63 32.20
CA ALA A 496 2.16 10.21 31.10
C ALA A 496 1.71 11.65 31.43
N GLY A 497 1.94 12.56 30.48
CA GLY A 497 1.64 13.98 30.63
C GLY A 497 2.68 14.81 31.38
N TYR A 498 3.87 14.24 31.63
CA TYR A 498 5.00 14.96 32.22
C TYR A 498 6.11 15.17 31.19
N TYR A 499 6.69 16.37 31.16
CA TYR A 499 7.87 16.71 30.35
C TYR A 499 9.15 16.60 31.20
N ILE A 500 10.27 16.36 30.53
CA ILE A 500 11.60 16.30 31.12
C ILE A 500 12.22 17.70 31.10
N GLU A 501 12.58 18.24 32.26
CA GLU A 501 13.37 19.46 32.37
C GLU A 501 14.83 19.19 31.96
N ARG A 502 15.37 19.98 31.02
CA ARG A 502 16.66 19.70 30.35
C ARG A 502 17.87 19.71 31.29
N ASP A 503 17.86 20.59 32.28
CA ASP A 503 19.04 20.81 33.13
C ASP A 503 19.06 19.87 34.35
N SER A 504 17.88 19.51 34.86
CA SER A 504 17.73 18.72 36.08
C SER A 504 17.43 17.25 35.82
N GLY A 505 16.92 16.89 34.63
CA GLY A 505 16.42 15.54 34.35
C GLY A 505 15.21 15.16 35.20
N THR A 506 14.48 16.15 35.76
CA THR A 506 13.27 15.90 36.55
C THR A 506 12.00 15.97 35.68
N CYS A 507 10.98 15.22 36.09
CA CYS A 507 9.69 15.17 35.42
C CYS A 507 8.74 16.22 36.00
N HIS A 508 8.21 17.10 35.15
CA HIS A 508 7.22 18.11 35.52
C HIS A 508 5.92 17.92 34.74
N SER A 509 4.77 18.07 35.40
CA SER A 509 3.47 17.91 34.75
C SER A 509 3.23 19.04 33.75
N CYS A 510 2.68 18.69 32.58
CA CYS A 510 2.24 19.69 31.63
C CYS A 510 1.12 20.58 32.22
N PRO A 511 1.11 21.89 31.96
CA PRO A 511 0.04 22.79 32.42
C PRO A 511 -1.35 22.33 31.93
N PRO A 512 -2.45 22.67 32.65
CA PRO A 512 -3.81 22.43 32.16
C PRO A 512 -4.04 23.02 30.77
N ASN A 513 -4.93 22.39 29.99
CA ASN A 513 -5.22 22.72 28.58
C ASN A 513 -4.04 22.58 27.62
N THR A 514 -3.09 21.69 27.92
CA THR A 514 -1.97 21.39 27.02
C THR A 514 -1.81 19.88 26.80
N ILE A 515 -1.25 19.51 25.65
CA ILE A 515 -0.87 18.14 25.31
C ILE A 515 0.64 18.03 25.15
N LEU A 516 1.21 16.92 25.61
CA LEU A 516 2.63 16.64 25.52
C LEU A 516 2.98 16.08 24.13
N LYS A 517 3.91 16.72 23.42
CA LYS A 517 4.54 16.13 22.23
C LYS A 517 5.43 14.95 22.62
N ALA A 518 4.92 13.73 22.47
CA ALA A 518 5.63 12.50 22.84
C ALA A 518 7.05 12.36 22.26
N HIS A 519 7.31 12.94 21.09
CA HIS A 519 8.60 12.83 20.38
C HIS A 519 9.64 13.87 20.82
N GLN A 520 9.19 14.92 21.51
CA GLN A 520 10.05 16.02 21.99
C GLN A 520 9.59 16.43 23.39
N PRO A 521 9.63 15.53 24.40
CA PRO A 521 9.08 15.79 25.73
C PRO A 521 9.99 16.71 26.57
N TYR A 522 10.80 17.57 25.94
CA TYR A 522 11.85 18.34 26.61
C TYR A 522 11.43 19.78 26.86
N GLY A 523 11.39 20.17 28.13
CA GLY A 523 10.99 21.49 28.61
C GLY A 523 9.52 21.81 28.41
N VAL A 524 9.07 22.94 28.95
CA VAL A 524 7.65 23.35 28.92
C VAL A 524 7.12 23.56 27.50
N GLN A 525 8.00 23.89 26.54
CA GLN A 525 7.66 23.99 25.11
C GLN A 525 7.16 22.66 24.48
N ALA A 526 7.39 21.52 25.14
CA ALA A 526 6.84 20.24 24.74
C ALA A 526 5.32 20.18 24.92
N CYS A 527 4.78 20.98 25.85
CA CYS A 527 3.36 21.08 26.14
C CYS A 527 2.71 22.09 25.18
N VAL A 528 1.97 21.58 24.20
CA VAL A 528 1.28 22.38 23.17
C VAL A 528 -0.12 22.72 23.67
N PRO A 529 -0.57 23.99 23.58
CA PRO A 529 -1.93 24.34 23.99
C PRO A 529 -2.98 23.67 23.10
N CYS A 530 -4.06 23.22 23.73
CA CYS A 530 -5.25 22.76 23.03
C CYS A 530 -5.96 23.93 22.33
N GLY A 531 -6.63 23.63 21.21
CA GLY A 531 -7.39 24.63 20.47
C GLY A 531 -8.59 25.18 21.25
N PRO A 532 -9.23 26.25 20.74
CA PRO A 532 -10.36 26.88 21.42
C PRO A 532 -11.47 25.86 21.70
N GLY A 533 -12.16 26.00 22.85
CA GLY A 533 -13.27 25.13 23.21
C GLY A 533 -12.90 23.66 23.46
N THR A 534 -11.62 23.34 23.63
CA THR A 534 -11.14 21.98 23.93
C THR A 534 -10.27 21.98 25.18
N LYS A 535 -10.09 20.79 25.76
CA LYS A 535 -9.24 20.56 26.93
C LYS A 535 -8.45 19.26 26.75
N ASN A 536 -7.40 19.10 27.55
CA ASN A 536 -6.59 17.88 27.53
C ASN A 536 -7.30 16.72 28.27
N ASN A 537 -7.01 15.49 27.85
CA ASN A 537 -7.38 14.29 28.62
C ASN A 537 -6.49 14.15 29.88
N LYS A 538 -6.83 13.18 30.75
CA LYS A 538 -6.15 12.97 32.04
C LYS A 538 -4.63 12.77 31.93
N ILE A 539 -4.15 12.28 30.79
CA ILE A 539 -2.74 11.96 30.55
C ILE A 539 -2.04 12.97 29.63
N HIS A 540 -2.69 14.11 29.32
CA HIS A 540 -2.18 15.16 28.43
C HIS A 540 -1.69 14.64 27.06
N SER A 541 -2.38 13.67 26.47
CA SER A 541 -1.97 13.09 25.19
C SER A 541 -2.75 13.60 23.98
N LEU A 542 -4.01 14.01 24.20
CA LEU A 542 -4.88 14.52 23.15
C LEU A 542 -5.80 15.63 23.67
N CYS A 543 -6.30 16.45 22.75
CA CYS A 543 -7.30 17.49 23.00
C CYS A 543 -8.67 16.99 22.60
N TYR A 544 -9.67 17.22 23.45
CA TYR A 544 -11.06 16.85 23.20
C TYR A 544 -12.02 17.90 23.78
N ASN A 545 -13.26 17.89 23.31
CA ASN A 545 -14.36 18.61 23.94
C ASN A 545 -15.19 17.62 24.76
N ASP A 546 -15.56 17.96 25.99
CA ASP A 546 -16.36 17.12 26.90
C ASP A 546 -17.88 17.24 26.66
N CYS A 547 -18.26 17.59 25.43
CA CYS A 547 -19.61 17.90 25.02
C CYS A 547 -20.19 19.17 25.67
N ILE A 548 -19.36 20.03 26.28
CA ILE A 548 -19.80 21.30 26.84
C ILE A 548 -19.03 22.43 26.17
N PHE A 549 -19.72 23.49 25.79
CA PHE A 549 -19.11 24.68 25.21
C PHE A 549 -19.79 25.94 25.74
N SER A 550 -19.00 26.94 26.13
CA SER A 550 -19.51 28.20 26.65
C SER A 550 -18.90 29.37 25.88
N ARG A 551 -19.75 30.29 25.41
CA ARG A 551 -19.32 31.52 24.75
C ARG A 551 -19.87 32.73 25.51
N ASN A 552 -18.95 33.57 25.98
CA ASN A 552 -19.30 34.85 26.57
C ASN A 552 -19.37 35.91 25.47
N THR A 553 -20.51 36.57 25.35
CA THR A 553 -20.67 37.82 24.58
C THR A 553 -20.82 38.97 25.58
N PRO A 554 -20.61 40.24 25.17
CA PRO A 554 -20.75 41.40 26.06
C PRO A 554 -22.11 41.49 26.78
N THR A 555 -23.15 40.88 26.21
CA THR A 555 -24.54 40.98 26.70
C THR A 555 -25.09 39.67 27.26
N ARG A 556 -24.54 38.52 26.90
CA ARG A 556 -25.07 37.20 27.28
C ARG A 556 -24.00 36.10 27.24
N THR A 557 -24.08 35.17 28.18
CA THR A 557 -23.34 33.90 28.12
C THR A 557 -24.23 32.82 27.51
N PHE A 558 -23.73 32.16 26.47
CA PHE A 558 -24.36 30.99 25.87
C PHE A 558 -23.66 29.73 26.36
N ASN A 559 -24.41 28.81 26.95
CA ASN A 559 -23.93 27.51 27.42
C ASN A 559 -24.58 26.41 26.60
N TYR A 560 -23.76 25.65 25.89
CA TYR A 560 -24.17 24.55 25.03
C TYR A 560 -23.81 23.23 25.68
N ASN A 561 -24.75 22.28 25.68
CA ASN A 561 -24.56 20.93 26.18
C ASN A 561 -24.95 19.93 25.08
N PHE A 562 -23.94 19.22 24.59
CA PHE A 562 -24.02 18.24 23.51
C PHE A 562 -23.93 16.80 24.02
N SER A 563 -24.10 16.53 25.32
CA SER A 563 -23.94 15.18 25.89
C SER A 563 -24.86 14.14 25.26
N ALA A 564 -26.00 14.57 24.68
CA ALA A 564 -26.89 13.70 23.91
C ALA A 564 -26.26 13.18 22.59
N LEU A 565 -25.18 13.82 22.10
CA LEU A 565 -24.43 13.50 20.89
C LEU A 565 -23.06 12.84 21.20
N ALA A 566 -22.85 12.36 22.43
CA ALA A 566 -21.59 11.74 22.85
C ALA A 566 -21.38 10.33 22.26
N ASN A 567 -22.45 9.66 21.86
CA ASN A 567 -22.40 8.37 21.17
C ASN A 567 -22.14 8.56 19.67
N THR A 568 -21.70 7.50 19.01
CA THR A 568 -21.55 7.49 17.55
C THR A 568 -22.89 7.68 16.87
N VAL A 569 -22.89 8.50 15.82
CA VAL A 569 -24.06 8.72 14.98
C VAL A 569 -23.70 8.39 13.55
N THR A 570 -24.63 7.81 12.82
CA THR A 570 -24.50 7.49 11.41
C THR A 570 -25.41 8.37 10.58
N LEU A 571 -24.92 8.75 9.39
CA LEU A 571 -25.64 9.55 8.43
C LEU A 571 -25.40 8.97 7.04
N ALA A 572 -26.48 8.57 6.38
CA ALA A 572 -26.42 8.23 4.96
C ALA A 572 -26.61 9.51 4.13
N GLY A 573 -25.73 9.70 3.15
CA GLY A 573 -25.91 10.70 2.10
C GLY A 573 -27.04 10.33 1.14
N GLY A 574 -27.32 11.24 0.21
CA GLY A 574 -28.27 10.98 -0.87
C GLY A 574 -27.82 9.81 -1.76
N PRO A 575 -28.74 9.22 -2.54
CA PRO A 575 -28.36 8.24 -3.56
C PRO A 575 -27.47 8.94 -4.58
N SER A 576 -26.27 8.40 -4.75
CA SER A 576 -25.35 8.78 -5.81
C SER A 576 -25.33 7.71 -6.88
N PHE A 577 -24.95 8.10 -8.09
CA PHE A 577 -24.94 7.21 -9.24
C PHE A 577 -23.60 7.29 -9.92
N THR A 578 -23.05 6.13 -10.24
CA THR A 578 -21.85 6.05 -11.07
C THR A 578 -22.15 6.51 -12.50
N SER A 579 -21.12 6.61 -13.35
CA SER A 579 -21.28 7.14 -14.71
C SER A 579 -22.25 6.36 -15.60
N LYS A 580 -22.45 5.06 -15.31
CA LYS A 580 -23.41 4.16 -15.98
C LYS A 580 -24.69 3.91 -15.16
N GLY A 581 -24.92 4.66 -14.09
CA GLY A 581 -26.17 4.64 -13.33
C GLY A 581 -26.24 3.62 -12.18
N LEU A 582 -25.12 3.05 -11.72
CA LEU A 582 -25.14 2.18 -10.54
C LEU A 582 -25.34 3.02 -9.28
N LYS A 583 -26.39 2.70 -8.54
CA LYS A 583 -26.75 3.41 -7.31
C LYS A 583 -25.81 3.02 -6.16
N TYR A 584 -25.29 4.01 -5.44
CA TYR A 584 -24.52 3.83 -4.22
C TYR A 584 -24.83 4.94 -3.20
N PHE A 585 -24.40 4.74 -1.96
CA PHE A 585 -24.56 5.73 -0.90
C PHE A 585 -23.23 5.97 -0.21
N HIS A 586 -22.95 7.24 0.11
CA HIS A 586 -21.91 7.56 1.07
C HIS A 586 -22.49 7.45 2.48
N HIS A 587 -21.88 6.59 3.30
CA HIS A 587 -22.29 6.39 4.67
C HIS A 587 -21.22 6.94 5.60
N PHE A 588 -21.60 7.96 6.36
CA PHE A 588 -20.72 8.65 7.29
C PHE A 588 -21.00 8.16 8.71
N THR A 589 -19.95 7.82 9.44
CA THR A 589 -20.02 7.51 10.87
C THR A 589 -19.21 8.57 11.61
N LEU A 590 -19.82 9.26 12.58
CA LEU A 590 -19.21 10.37 13.30
C LEU A 590 -19.34 10.23 14.82
N SER A 591 -18.34 10.76 15.53
CA SER A 591 -18.29 10.89 16.98
C SER A 591 -17.83 12.31 17.31
N LEU A 592 -18.72 13.09 17.92
CA LEU A 592 -18.55 14.55 18.01
C LEU A 592 -17.62 14.96 19.17
N CYS A 593 -17.89 14.43 20.36
CA CYS A 593 -17.31 14.88 21.62
C CYS A 593 -17.34 13.78 22.68
N GLY A 594 -16.76 14.05 23.85
CA GLY A 594 -16.76 13.13 24.99
C GLY A 594 -15.68 12.05 24.88
N ASN A 595 -15.93 10.90 25.53
CA ASN A 595 -15.09 9.70 25.50
C ASN A 595 -13.60 9.91 25.78
N GLN A 596 -13.23 10.97 26.51
CA GLN A 596 -11.82 11.38 26.70
C GLN A 596 -11.05 11.53 25.38
N GLY A 597 -11.75 11.92 24.30
CA GLY A 597 -11.23 12.08 22.94
C GLY A 597 -10.81 10.80 22.23
N ARG A 598 -11.39 9.66 22.65
CA ARG A 598 -11.25 8.41 21.90
C ARG A 598 -12.00 8.46 20.57
N LYS A 599 -11.36 7.97 19.50
CA LYS A 599 -11.98 7.82 18.18
C LYS A 599 -12.99 6.68 18.22
N MET A 600 -14.27 7.01 18.22
CA MET A 600 -15.32 5.99 18.37
C MET A 600 -15.90 5.52 17.03
N SER A 601 -15.66 6.24 15.92
CA SER A 601 -16.24 5.92 14.62
C SER A 601 -15.41 4.88 13.88
N VAL A 602 -16.06 3.80 13.45
CA VAL A 602 -15.45 2.70 12.70
C VAL A 602 -16.12 2.56 11.33
N CYS A 603 -15.32 2.48 10.27
CA CYS A 603 -15.78 2.19 8.92
C CYS A 603 -15.02 0.99 8.36
N THR A 604 -15.73 0.04 7.75
CA THR A 604 -15.19 -1.28 7.36
C THR A 604 -15.40 -1.53 5.87
N ASP A 605 -14.43 -2.20 5.23
CA ASP A 605 -14.59 -2.88 3.94
C ASP A 605 -15.03 -4.33 4.19
N ASN A 606 -16.15 -4.74 3.60
CA ASN A 606 -16.71 -6.09 3.76
C ASN A 606 -16.98 -6.79 2.42
N VAL A 607 -16.37 -6.32 1.31
CA VAL A 607 -16.54 -6.90 -0.04
C VAL A 607 -16.19 -8.39 -0.08
N THR A 608 -15.29 -8.86 0.79
CA THR A 608 -14.78 -10.24 0.84
C THR A 608 -15.23 -11.05 2.05
N ASP A 609 -15.98 -10.47 3.00
CA ASP A 609 -16.01 -10.92 4.41
C ASP A 609 -17.35 -11.55 4.87
N LEU A 610 -18.31 -11.83 3.98
CA LEU A 610 -19.66 -12.20 4.42
C LEU A 610 -19.79 -13.61 5.07
N ARG A 611 -18.70 -14.41 5.18
CA ARG A 611 -18.69 -15.72 5.87
C ARG A 611 -17.34 -16.14 6.48
N ILE A 612 -16.45 -15.22 6.88
CA ILE A 612 -15.24 -15.64 7.61
C ILE A 612 -15.64 -16.01 9.05
N PRO A 613 -15.36 -17.23 9.54
CA PRO A 613 -15.69 -17.63 10.90
C PRO A 613 -14.98 -16.73 11.93
N GLU A 614 -15.69 -16.39 13.01
CA GLU A 614 -15.18 -15.57 14.11
C GLU A 614 -13.84 -16.10 14.62
N GLY A 615 -12.75 -15.38 14.35
CA GLY A 615 -11.39 -15.77 14.75
C GLY A 615 -10.29 -15.39 13.73
N GLU A 616 -10.64 -15.18 12.46
CA GLU A 616 -9.73 -14.68 11.43
C GLU A 616 -9.99 -13.20 11.08
N SER A 617 -10.02 -12.33 12.10
CA SER A 617 -10.23 -10.87 12.00
C SER A 617 -9.09 -10.08 11.33
N GLY A 618 -8.31 -10.73 10.47
CA GLY A 618 -7.16 -10.14 9.79
C GLY A 618 -7.43 -9.61 8.38
N PHE A 619 -8.65 -9.77 7.84
CA PHE A 619 -8.93 -9.58 6.41
C PHE A 619 -9.89 -8.43 6.06
N SER A 620 -10.73 -7.95 6.98
CA SER A 620 -11.52 -6.72 6.77
C SER A 620 -10.68 -5.48 7.06
N LYS A 621 -10.46 -4.65 6.03
CA LYS A 621 -9.80 -3.37 6.20
C LYS A 621 -10.77 -2.44 6.94
N SER A 622 -10.47 -2.13 8.20
CA SER A 622 -11.26 -1.21 9.02
C SER A 622 -10.42 0.00 9.42
N ILE A 623 -11.06 1.16 9.50
CA ILE A 623 -10.44 2.41 9.94
C ILE A 623 -11.18 2.98 11.14
N THR A 624 -10.45 3.69 12.00
CA THR A 624 -11.01 4.35 13.18
C THR A 624 -10.70 5.85 13.16
N ALA A 625 -11.72 6.69 13.35
CA ALA A 625 -11.63 8.15 13.22
C ALA A 625 -12.68 8.87 14.09
N TYR A 626 -12.63 10.20 14.17
CA TYR A 626 -13.75 11.01 14.65
C TYR A 626 -14.89 11.06 13.62
N VAL A 627 -14.53 11.06 12.34
CA VAL A 627 -15.46 10.97 11.21
C VAL A 627 -14.81 10.08 10.17
N CYS A 628 -15.50 9.03 9.76
CA CYS A 628 -15.11 8.18 8.65
C CYS A 628 -16.27 8.02 7.66
N GLN A 629 -15.93 7.63 6.44
CA GLN A 629 -16.86 7.38 5.36
C GLN A 629 -16.61 6.00 4.77
N ALA A 630 -17.68 5.31 4.39
CA ALA A 630 -17.62 4.13 3.53
C ALA A 630 -18.64 4.27 2.39
N VAL A 631 -18.39 3.59 1.27
CA VAL A 631 -19.33 3.46 0.16
C VAL A 631 -20.20 2.24 0.40
N ILE A 632 -21.51 2.42 0.50
CA ILE A 632 -22.48 1.34 0.62
C ILE A 632 -23.13 1.09 -0.73
N ILE A 633 -22.94 -0.12 -1.23
CA ILE A 633 -23.54 -0.65 -2.45
C ILE A 633 -24.81 -1.42 -2.05
N PRO A 634 -25.99 -1.02 -2.55
CA PRO A 634 -27.25 -1.63 -2.17
C PRO A 634 -27.37 -3.12 -2.57
N PRO A 635 -28.20 -3.89 -1.86
CA PRO A 635 -28.46 -5.30 -2.19
C PRO A 635 -29.01 -5.49 -3.60
N GLU A 636 -29.78 -4.53 -4.13
CA GLU A 636 -30.35 -4.58 -5.48
C GLU A 636 -29.26 -4.56 -6.57
N VAL A 637 -28.15 -3.89 -6.27
CA VAL A 637 -26.96 -3.85 -7.14
C VAL A 637 -26.18 -5.16 -6.97
N THR A 638 -25.95 -5.64 -5.75
CA THR A 638 -25.12 -6.84 -5.55
C THR A 638 -25.85 -8.19 -5.79
N GLY A 639 -27.17 -8.18 -5.92
CA GLY A 639 -28.00 -9.39 -6.06
C GLY A 639 -28.12 -10.22 -4.77
N TYR A 640 -27.93 -9.61 -3.59
CA TYR A 640 -27.91 -10.30 -2.28
C TYR A 640 -28.93 -9.71 -1.28
N LYS A 641 -29.07 -10.32 -0.09
CA LYS A 641 -30.01 -9.87 0.96
C LYS A 641 -29.50 -8.67 1.79
N ALA A 642 -28.22 -8.32 1.69
CA ALA A 642 -27.59 -7.25 2.46
C ALA A 642 -26.64 -6.43 1.58
N GLY A 643 -26.55 -5.13 1.83
CA GLY A 643 -25.64 -4.23 1.11
C GLY A 643 -24.17 -4.47 1.48
N VAL A 644 -23.28 -4.12 0.55
CA VAL A 644 -21.82 -4.27 0.70
C VAL A 644 -21.21 -2.90 0.97
N SER A 645 -20.25 -2.86 1.89
CA SER A 645 -19.45 -1.69 2.27
C SER A 645 -18.05 -1.82 1.68
N SER A 646 -17.57 -0.78 1.02
CA SER A 646 -16.23 -0.74 0.42
C SER A 646 -15.61 0.64 0.61
N GLN A 647 -14.30 0.72 0.35
CA GLN A 647 -13.55 1.98 0.31
C GLN A 647 -13.68 2.83 1.60
N PRO A 648 -13.33 2.30 2.78
CA PRO A 648 -13.34 3.09 4.00
C PRO A 648 -12.28 4.21 3.93
N VAL A 649 -12.68 5.45 4.24
CA VAL A 649 -11.79 6.62 4.26
C VAL A 649 -11.90 7.43 5.56
N SER A 650 -10.76 7.84 6.12
CA SER A 650 -10.70 8.71 7.29
C SER A 650 -10.90 10.17 6.89
N LEU A 651 -11.92 10.82 7.45
CA LEU A 651 -12.21 12.23 7.19
C LEU A 651 -11.78 13.15 8.35
N ALA A 652 -11.58 12.61 9.55
CA ALA A 652 -11.22 13.39 10.73
C ALA A 652 -10.44 12.55 11.75
N ASP A 653 -9.13 12.76 11.84
CA ASP A 653 -8.27 12.07 12.81
C ASP A 653 -8.01 12.90 14.07
N ARG A 654 -8.02 14.23 13.94
CA ARG A 654 -7.65 15.16 15.01
C ARG A 654 -8.67 16.27 15.11
N LEU A 655 -9.14 16.55 16.33
CA LEU A 655 -9.92 17.74 16.65
C LEU A 655 -8.98 18.94 16.78
N ILE A 656 -9.21 19.97 15.96
CA ILE A 656 -8.45 21.22 15.96
C ILE A 656 -9.01 22.20 17.00
N GLY A 657 -10.33 22.28 17.11
CA GLY A 657 -11.00 23.16 18.07
C GLY A 657 -12.50 23.24 17.86
N VAL A 658 -13.15 23.92 18.81
CA VAL A 658 -14.59 24.18 18.86
C VAL A 658 -14.78 25.69 19.07
N THR A 659 -15.45 26.35 18.13
CA THR A 659 -15.67 27.80 18.19
C THR A 659 -16.98 28.19 17.50
N THR A 660 -17.43 29.43 17.72
CA THR A 660 -18.51 30.07 16.97
C THR A 660 -18.00 30.80 15.72
N ASP A 661 -16.68 30.98 15.61
CA ASP A 661 -16.06 31.64 14.46
C ASP A 661 -16.07 30.70 13.24
N MET A 662 -16.36 31.23 12.05
CA MET A 662 -16.51 30.41 10.84
C MET A 662 -15.20 29.88 10.29
N THR A 663 -14.07 30.37 10.79
CA THR A 663 -12.72 30.03 10.33
C THR A 663 -11.82 29.66 11.50
N LEU A 664 -11.10 28.55 11.39
CA LEU A 664 -10.09 28.14 12.36
C LEU A 664 -8.97 27.37 11.63
N ASP A 665 -7.72 27.74 11.88
CA ASP A 665 -6.52 27.04 11.36
C ASP A 665 -6.54 26.83 9.82
N GLY A 666 -6.98 27.86 9.08
CA GLY A 666 -7.11 27.84 7.63
C GLY A 666 -8.32 27.06 7.09
N ILE A 667 -9.14 26.46 7.97
CA ILE A 667 -10.37 25.75 7.61
C ILE A 667 -11.54 26.72 7.71
N THR A 668 -12.38 26.79 6.68
CA THR A 668 -13.59 27.63 6.65
C THR A 668 -14.83 26.75 6.63
N SER A 669 -15.81 27.05 7.46
CA SER A 669 -17.15 26.44 7.46
C SER A 669 -18.16 27.53 7.06
N PRO A 670 -18.51 27.67 5.77
CA PRO A 670 -19.44 28.70 5.31
C PRO A 670 -20.85 28.49 5.88
N ALA A 671 -21.53 29.57 6.26
CA ALA A 671 -22.87 29.50 6.84
C ALA A 671 -23.96 29.29 5.78
N GLU A 672 -23.70 29.69 4.53
CA GLU A 672 -24.68 29.63 3.43
C GLU A 672 -25.00 28.19 2.98
N LEU A 673 -24.16 27.22 3.36
CA LEU A 673 -24.34 25.80 3.04
C LEU A 673 -25.52 25.16 3.79
N PHE A 674 -26.02 25.81 4.83
CA PHE A 674 -27.15 25.36 5.63
C PHE A 674 -28.21 26.46 5.67
N HIS A 675 -29.49 26.09 5.80
CA HIS A 675 -30.58 27.07 5.83
C HIS A 675 -30.31 28.18 6.87
N PRO A 676 -30.57 29.46 6.57
CA PRO A 676 -30.34 30.54 7.53
C PRO A 676 -31.26 30.40 8.76
N GLU A 677 -30.75 30.71 9.96
CA GLU A 677 -31.58 30.73 11.19
C GLU A 677 -31.74 32.14 11.74
N SER A 678 -32.93 32.42 12.29
CA SER A 678 -33.47 33.73 12.64
C SER A 678 -33.43 34.08 14.13
N LEU A 679 -32.88 33.20 15.00
CA LEU A 679 -33.02 33.29 16.46
C LEU A 679 -31.84 33.96 17.18
N GLY A 680 -30.79 34.39 16.46
CA GLY A 680 -29.65 35.11 17.05
C GLY A 680 -28.78 34.30 18.01
N ILE A 681 -28.93 32.97 18.04
CA ILE A 681 -28.06 32.04 18.78
C ILE A 681 -26.92 31.64 17.83
N PRO A 682 -25.64 31.81 18.21
CA PRO A 682 -24.55 31.45 17.32
C PRO A 682 -24.44 29.92 17.17
N ASP A 683 -24.11 29.47 15.96
CA ASP A 683 -23.77 28.08 15.67
C ASP A 683 -22.44 27.73 16.33
N VAL A 684 -22.29 26.48 16.79
CA VAL A 684 -21.03 25.94 17.32
C VAL A 684 -20.42 25.02 16.29
N ILE A 685 -19.17 25.26 15.91
CA ILE A 685 -18.49 24.55 14.83
C ILE A 685 -17.32 23.77 15.41
N PHE A 686 -17.31 22.46 15.14
CA PHE A 686 -16.20 21.55 15.44
C PHE A 686 -15.33 21.44 14.19
N PHE A 687 -14.04 21.71 14.33
CA PHE A 687 -13.07 21.65 13.25
C PHE A 687 -12.15 20.45 13.42
N TYR A 688 -12.03 19.64 12.38
CA TYR A 688 -11.18 18.46 12.36
C TYR A 688 -10.25 18.44 11.15
N ARG A 689 -9.16 17.69 11.26
CA ARG A 689 -8.24 17.40 10.16
C ARG A 689 -7.92 15.90 10.11
N SER A 690 -7.90 15.36 8.90
CA SER A 690 -7.43 14.00 8.60
C SER A 690 -5.91 14.00 8.43
N ASN A 691 -5.27 12.90 8.82
CA ASN A 691 -3.84 12.69 8.58
C ASN A 691 -3.55 12.25 7.14
N ASP A 692 -4.56 11.72 6.44
CA ASP A 692 -4.41 11.20 5.07
C ASP A 692 -4.30 12.36 4.06
N VAL A 693 -3.14 12.46 3.41
CA VAL A 693 -2.89 13.38 2.30
C VAL A 693 -3.18 12.69 0.98
N THR A 694 -3.74 13.40 0.02
CA THR A 694 -3.95 12.89 -1.34
C THR A 694 -3.29 13.80 -2.36
N GLN A 695 -3.11 13.34 -3.60
CA GLN A 695 -2.60 14.19 -4.67
C GLN A 695 -3.42 15.49 -4.85
N SER A 696 -4.73 15.42 -4.62
CA SER A 696 -5.64 16.58 -4.68
C SER A 696 -5.66 17.40 -3.38
N CYS A 697 -5.37 16.77 -2.23
CA CYS A 697 -5.39 17.40 -0.90
C CYS A 697 -4.03 17.21 -0.20
N SER A 698 -3.03 18.00 -0.59
CA SER A 698 -1.66 17.90 -0.09
C SER A 698 -1.50 18.23 1.40
N SER A 699 -2.45 18.98 1.99
CA SER A 699 -2.50 19.30 3.42
C SER A 699 -3.47 18.41 4.22
N GLY A 700 -3.93 17.33 3.60
CA GLY A 700 -4.95 16.43 4.16
C GLY A 700 -6.37 16.95 3.97
N ARG A 701 -7.35 16.14 4.37
CA ARG A 701 -8.78 16.54 4.35
C ARG A 701 -9.13 17.31 5.62
N SER A 702 -10.02 18.28 5.49
CA SER A 702 -10.58 19.03 6.63
C SER A 702 -12.07 18.77 6.71
N THR A 703 -12.57 18.54 7.93
CA THR A 703 -13.98 18.25 8.18
C THR A 703 -14.52 19.23 9.21
N THR A 704 -15.69 19.81 8.95
CA THR A 704 -16.35 20.71 9.91
C THR A 704 -17.74 20.19 10.22
N ILE A 705 -18.07 20.09 11.51
CA ILE A 705 -19.43 19.76 11.96
C ILE A 705 -20.02 21.00 12.61
N ARG A 706 -21.10 21.52 12.02
CA ARG A 706 -21.82 22.68 12.52
C ARG A 706 -23.03 22.23 13.32
N VAL A 707 -23.06 22.58 14.61
CA VAL A 707 -24.15 22.27 15.52
C VAL A 707 -24.96 23.52 15.79
N ARG A 708 -26.25 23.43 15.52
CA ARG A 708 -27.21 24.51 15.68
C ARG A 708 -28.22 24.17 16.77
N CYS A 709 -28.43 25.10 17.70
CA CYS A 709 -29.36 24.91 18.80
C CYS A 709 -30.66 25.69 18.57
N SER A 710 -31.78 24.97 18.48
CA SER A 710 -33.11 25.58 18.36
C SER A 710 -33.93 25.27 19.62
N PRO A 711 -34.01 26.19 20.61
CA PRO A 711 -34.66 25.92 21.89
C PRO A 711 -36.17 25.71 21.79
N GLN A 712 -36.78 25.99 20.64
CA GLN A 712 -38.21 25.78 20.40
C GLN A 712 -38.54 24.36 19.92
N LYS A 713 -37.54 23.55 19.54
CA LYS A 713 -37.74 22.16 19.11
C LYS A 713 -37.63 21.22 20.30
N THR A 714 -38.66 20.40 20.50
CA THR A 714 -38.76 19.41 21.58
C THR A 714 -38.28 18.02 21.18
N VAL A 715 -38.03 17.79 19.90
CA VAL A 715 -37.52 16.53 19.33
C VAL A 715 -35.99 16.57 19.28
N PRO A 716 -35.26 15.46 19.51
CA PRO A 716 -33.83 15.38 19.22
C PRO A 716 -33.56 15.86 17.79
N GLY A 717 -32.59 16.76 17.64
CA GLY A 717 -32.29 17.42 16.35
C GLY A 717 -31.95 16.41 15.24
N SER A 718 -32.05 16.86 13.99
CA SER A 718 -31.66 16.07 12.82
C SER A 718 -30.23 16.40 12.38
N LEU A 719 -29.52 15.40 11.87
CA LEU A 719 -28.27 15.60 11.13
C LEU A 719 -28.61 15.77 9.64
N SER A 720 -27.89 16.66 8.97
CA SER A 720 -28.08 16.94 7.55
C SER A 720 -26.73 17.28 6.92
N LEU A 721 -26.52 16.80 5.70
CA LEU A 721 -25.41 17.21 4.85
C LEU A 721 -25.67 18.63 4.28
N PRO A 722 -24.62 19.36 3.88
CA PRO A 722 -24.76 20.70 3.29
C PRO A 722 -25.63 20.70 2.01
N GLY A 723 -26.44 21.73 1.82
CA GLY A 723 -27.45 21.76 0.76
C GLY A 723 -26.91 21.89 -0.67
N THR A 724 -25.68 22.38 -0.83
CA THR A 724 -25.03 22.54 -2.15
C THR A 724 -24.04 21.43 -2.50
N CYS A 725 -23.77 20.52 -1.55
CA CYS A 725 -22.82 19.41 -1.72
C CYS A 725 -23.41 18.17 -1.03
N SER A 726 -23.95 17.23 -1.81
CA SER A 726 -24.47 15.95 -1.30
C SER A 726 -23.38 14.94 -0.93
N ASP A 727 -22.12 15.24 -1.27
CA ASP A 727 -20.93 14.39 -1.12
C ASP A 727 -19.87 15.03 -0.23
#